data_AF-A0A922WIG2-F1
#
_entry.id   AF-A0A922WIG2-F1
#
_cell.length_a   1.000
_cell.length_b   1.000
_cell.length_c   1.000
_cell.angle_alpha   90.00
_cell.angle_beta   90.00
_cell.angle_gamma   90.00
#
_symmetry.space_group_name_H-M   'P 1'
#
loop_
_entity.id
_entity.type
_entity.pdbx_description
1 polymer ?
#
loop_
_entity_poly.entity_id
_entity_poly.type
_entity_poly.pdbx_seq_one_letter_code
_entity_poly.pdbx_strand_id
1 'polypeptide(L)'
;MRMGFMSVDVPKTTPANTSSVGHVGHAPLYLRLVGGLAVIFAVGLSTTLLAAITPEQREQLSDLKTELGKVPALVSKKKLDEANAAVVSIEEKVNALVKEGGVAETETLVKGLRKQLESQKAILAKQQAIVAAKIPTSFSKEVAPILEAKCVSCHGEDNPRGGLRMDTFAGMERGGTNGVLVVPGIPARSPLVARLTTTENRFRMPKDDEALKPAEIQTIAKWVAEGAKFDSMDKTASLGSLAAMADGKPKPPMVPVEIAKPTGGEKVSFINDVAPTLVTTCGQCHLGNNPRGGFSVATFERMMQGGESGRVIVAGNLEGSRLWRLVNADEAPVMPAGQGRITRKWHADLRTWITEGAKFDGPDAKRPLLQLVPTPEEIRARELAKMSPEQLLERRRKDTREKWELALSSTEPSIVETEEFVLIGDVGEARLKELGEAGAEFTKTLKTTFGFKESPVWKGKLAVFVFKDRFGYEEFNQTINRREVPKEIIGHADVSPTLETALVAVYDVGDDPTEKSPGAALNLAEQLAAAALLKGGGDLPDWLIRGTGLSLAASGPIGKGNPYITSLKPRAAEAMQYSIQQPQDVFADGTFSPADVGPAGYVIVEFLMRNGGTSNFGNFVKRIQGGDTPVAALQAVYRQDARAMGAAFLSTQGAPIGGKKAKKR
;
A
#
# COMPACT_ATOMS: atom_id res chain seq x y z
N MET A 1 48.56 13.15 -15.17
CA MET A 1 48.84 12.66 -13.80
C MET A 1 47.93 11.46 -13.54
N ARG A 2 48.52 10.28 -13.26
CA ARG A 2 47.83 9.00 -13.01
C ARG A 2 47.31 8.96 -11.57
N MET A 3 46.07 8.51 -11.36
CA MET A 3 45.55 7.90 -10.11
C MET A 3 44.34 7.04 -10.53
N GLY A 4 44.09 5.81 -10.12
CA GLY A 4 44.67 4.94 -9.07
C GLY A 4 43.50 4.12 -8.51
N PHE A 5 43.37 2.84 -8.92
CA PHE A 5 42.37 1.91 -8.40
C PHE A 5 42.69 1.52 -6.95
N MET A 6 41.72 1.57 -6.05
CA MET A 6 41.82 0.98 -4.70
C MET A 6 40.80 -0.16 -4.55
N SER A 7 41.34 -1.36 -4.35
CA SER A 7 40.64 -2.57 -3.86
C SER A 7 40.42 -2.48 -2.35
N VAL A 8 39.33 -3.05 -1.85
CA VAL A 8 39.09 -3.22 -0.41
C VAL A 8 39.00 -4.72 -0.10
N ASP A 9 39.91 -5.17 0.77
CA ASP A 9 40.03 -6.53 1.29
C ASP A 9 39.03 -6.82 2.42
N VAL A 10 38.61 -8.09 2.51
CA VAL A 10 37.79 -8.66 3.61
C VAL A 10 38.61 -9.74 4.33
N PRO A 11 38.68 -9.76 5.67
CA PRO A 11 39.43 -10.79 6.40
C PRO A 11 38.64 -12.09 6.57
N LYS A 12 39.33 -13.22 6.34
CA LYS A 12 38.90 -14.59 6.64
C LYS A 12 39.36 -15.02 8.04
N THR A 13 38.49 -15.70 8.80
CA THR A 13 38.90 -16.53 9.94
C THR A 13 38.24 -17.92 9.84
N THR A 14 39.10 -18.94 9.79
CA THR A 14 38.83 -20.38 9.97
C THR A 14 38.75 -20.74 11.46
N PRO A 15 38.19 -21.92 11.81
CA PRO A 15 39.10 -22.89 12.44
C PRO A 15 38.93 -24.35 11.99
N ALA A 16 40.11 -24.96 11.84
CA ALA A 16 40.58 -26.29 12.22
C ALA A 16 39.62 -27.51 12.23
N ASN A 17 40.06 -28.44 11.38
CA ASN A 17 39.74 -29.84 11.22
C ASN A 17 40.48 -30.70 12.27
N THR A 18 39.84 -31.69 12.90
CA THR A 18 40.52 -32.95 13.28
C THR A 18 39.58 -34.15 13.13
N SER A 19 39.95 -34.96 12.15
CA SER A 19 39.54 -36.33 11.87
C SER A 19 40.13 -37.33 12.88
N SER A 20 39.42 -38.41 13.19
CA SER A 20 40.03 -39.75 13.21
C SER A 20 39.00 -40.85 12.97
N VAL A 21 39.41 -41.80 12.12
CA VAL A 21 38.70 -43.01 11.71
C VAL A 21 39.47 -44.21 12.25
N GLY A 22 38.75 -45.20 12.75
CA GLY A 22 39.07 -46.62 12.65
C GLY A 22 39.87 -47.25 13.79
N HIS A 23 39.37 -48.36 14.35
CA HIS A 23 39.82 -49.70 13.91
C HIS A 23 39.08 -50.84 14.64
N VAL A 24 39.05 -51.96 13.92
CA VAL A 24 38.54 -53.30 14.27
C VAL A 24 39.50 -54.00 15.24
N GLY A 25 38.99 -54.86 16.14
CA GLY A 25 39.83 -55.72 16.99
C GLY A 25 39.06 -56.82 17.72
N HIS A 26 39.61 -58.03 17.69
CA HIS A 26 39.07 -59.34 18.09
C HIS A 26 38.93 -59.58 19.63
N ALA A 27 38.14 -60.60 19.99
CA ALA A 27 38.09 -61.34 21.27
C ALA A 27 39.46 -62.02 21.63
N PRO A 28 39.68 -62.74 22.77
CA PRO A 28 38.73 -63.26 23.78
C PRO A 28 39.23 -63.36 25.28
N LEU A 29 38.37 -63.95 26.14
CA LEU A 29 38.62 -64.81 27.35
C LEU A 29 39.26 -64.25 28.65
N TYR A 30 38.55 -64.48 29.78
CA TYR A 30 38.93 -65.01 31.13
C TYR A 30 37.99 -64.41 32.22
N LEU A 31 36.97 -65.11 32.76
CA LEU A 31 36.89 -66.18 33.80
C LEU A 31 36.80 -65.68 35.28
N ARG A 32 35.74 -66.15 35.98
CA ARG A 32 35.46 -66.24 37.46
C ARG A 32 34.95 -64.95 38.15
N LEU A 33 33.98 -64.92 39.07
CA LEU A 33 33.34 -65.87 40.02
C LEU A 33 31.80 -65.65 40.02
N VAL A 34 30.90 -66.67 40.04
CA VAL A 34 30.43 -67.60 41.10
C VAL A 34 29.55 -66.97 42.21
N GLY A 35 28.30 -67.47 42.26
CA GLY A 35 27.32 -67.38 43.36
C GLY A 35 25.94 -66.93 42.84
N GLY A 36 24.91 -67.75 42.59
CA GLY A 36 24.59 -69.08 43.08
C GLY A 36 23.28 -69.01 43.87
N LEU A 37 22.12 -69.15 43.22
CA LEU A 37 20.91 -69.68 43.86
C LEU A 37 20.09 -70.47 42.82
N ALA A 38 19.69 -71.67 43.24
CA ALA A 38 19.40 -72.81 42.38
C ALA A 38 17.98 -72.81 41.77
N VAL A 39 17.93 -73.22 40.50
CA VAL A 39 16.74 -73.76 39.82
C VAL A 39 16.80 -75.28 39.94
N ILE A 40 15.72 -75.90 40.42
CA ILE A 40 15.52 -77.35 40.32
C ILE A 40 14.99 -77.66 38.92
N PHE A 41 15.64 -78.63 38.27
CA PHE A 41 15.42 -79.16 36.93
C PHE A 41 14.06 -79.87 36.77
N ALA A 42 13.34 -79.58 35.68
CA ALA A 42 12.56 -80.57 34.96
C ALA A 42 12.65 -80.29 33.46
N VAL A 43 13.39 -81.15 32.76
CA VAL A 43 13.47 -81.22 31.31
C VAL A 43 12.12 -81.68 30.78
N GLY A 44 11.42 -80.79 30.08
CA GLY A 44 10.36 -81.13 29.15
C GLY A 44 10.86 -80.90 27.73
N LEU A 45 11.27 -81.96 27.04
CA LEU A 45 11.35 -82.00 25.58
C LEU A 45 9.93 -81.86 25.04
N SER A 46 9.45 -80.63 24.88
CA SER A 46 8.29 -80.37 24.01
C SER A 46 8.82 -80.22 22.59
N THR A 47 8.92 -81.34 21.89
CA THR A 47 8.72 -81.32 20.44
C THR A 47 7.35 -80.70 20.22
N THR A 48 7.28 -79.44 19.80
CA THR A 48 6.05 -78.89 19.25
C THR A 48 5.79 -79.64 17.96
N LEU A 49 5.03 -80.74 18.05
CA LEU A 49 4.22 -81.17 16.93
C LEU A 49 3.44 -79.92 16.49
N LEU A 50 3.70 -79.45 15.26
CA LEU A 50 2.78 -78.57 14.57
C LEU A 50 1.43 -79.29 14.61
N ALA A 51 0.51 -78.82 15.46
CA ALA A 51 -0.82 -79.37 15.53
C ALA A 51 -1.42 -79.29 14.12
N ALA A 52 -1.77 -80.45 13.55
CA ALA A 52 -2.49 -80.47 12.30
C ALA A 52 -3.80 -79.68 12.49
N ILE A 53 -4.11 -78.77 11.55
CA ILE A 53 -5.33 -77.97 11.60
C ILE A 53 -6.56 -78.85 11.84
N THR A 54 -7.48 -78.40 12.69
CA THR A 54 -8.70 -79.17 12.97
C THR A 54 -9.58 -79.26 11.72
N PRO A 55 -10.48 -80.26 11.61
CA PRO A 55 -11.44 -80.33 10.51
C PRO A 55 -12.26 -79.04 10.36
N GLU A 56 -12.65 -78.43 11.48
CA GLU A 56 -13.39 -77.16 11.53
C GLU A 56 -12.56 -75.99 10.99
N GLN A 57 -11.27 -75.88 11.37
CA GLN A 57 -10.37 -74.86 10.83
C GLN A 57 -10.12 -75.03 9.33
N ARG A 58 -10.06 -76.28 8.86
CA ARG A 58 -9.92 -76.59 7.43
C ARG A 58 -11.18 -76.17 6.65
N GLU A 59 -12.37 -76.40 7.22
CA GLU A 59 -13.64 -75.96 6.66
C GLU A 59 -13.71 -74.41 6.59
N GLN A 60 -13.40 -73.73 7.70
CA GLN A 60 -13.35 -72.26 7.76
C GLN A 60 -12.40 -71.65 6.72
N LEU A 61 -11.18 -72.19 6.57
CA LEU A 61 -10.22 -71.73 5.56
C LEU A 61 -10.69 -71.99 4.13
N SER A 62 -11.43 -73.09 3.89
CA SER A 62 -12.03 -73.42 2.60
C SER A 62 -13.18 -72.47 2.24
N ASP A 63 -14.00 -72.10 3.22
CA ASP A 63 -15.09 -71.13 3.05
C ASP A 63 -14.53 -69.74 2.75
N LEU A 64 -13.52 -69.28 3.48
CA LEU A 64 -12.83 -68.02 3.21
C LEU A 64 -12.21 -67.98 1.81
N LYS A 65 -11.67 -69.10 1.33
CA LYS A 65 -11.19 -69.23 -0.05
C LYS A 65 -12.32 -69.10 -1.07
N THR A 66 -13.47 -69.68 -0.78
CA THR A 66 -14.68 -69.58 -1.63
C THR A 66 -15.25 -68.17 -1.64
N GLU A 67 -15.28 -67.48 -0.50
CA GLU A 67 -15.66 -66.07 -0.39
C GLU A 67 -14.69 -65.17 -1.17
N LEU A 68 -13.38 -65.38 -1.03
CA LEU A 68 -12.36 -64.63 -1.76
C LEU A 68 -12.48 -64.82 -3.28
N GLY A 69 -12.91 -66.01 -3.71
CA GLY A 69 -13.21 -66.32 -5.13
C GLY A 69 -14.34 -65.49 -5.73
N LYS A 70 -15.19 -64.85 -4.92
CA LYS A 70 -16.28 -63.96 -5.38
C LYS A 70 -15.82 -62.52 -5.64
N VAL A 71 -14.66 -62.12 -5.09
CA VAL A 71 -14.12 -60.75 -5.21
C VAL A 71 -13.90 -60.32 -6.68
N PRO A 72 -13.33 -61.14 -7.59
CA PRO A 72 -13.20 -60.77 -9.00
C PRO A 72 -14.53 -60.40 -9.67
N ALA A 73 -15.64 -61.05 -9.28
CA ALA A 73 -16.96 -60.76 -9.82
C ALA A 73 -17.52 -59.42 -9.31
N LEU A 74 -17.19 -59.02 -8.08
CA LEU A 74 -17.53 -57.68 -7.55
C LEU A 74 -16.72 -56.59 -8.27
N VAL A 75 -15.42 -56.84 -8.48
CA VAL A 75 -14.53 -55.94 -9.23
C VAL A 75 -15.00 -55.77 -10.68
N SER A 76 -15.38 -56.85 -11.38
CA SER A 76 -15.86 -56.78 -12.75
C SER A 76 -17.23 -56.06 -12.88
N LYS A 77 -18.09 -56.19 -11.86
CA LYS A 77 -19.35 -55.46 -11.73
C LYS A 77 -19.19 -54.02 -11.22
N LYS A 78 -17.95 -53.52 -11.05
CA LYS A 78 -17.61 -52.16 -10.57
C LYS A 78 -18.10 -51.85 -9.14
N LYS A 79 -18.40 -52.86 -8.33
CA LYS A 79 -18.76 -52.73 -6.91
C LYS A 79 -17.49 -52.71 -6.05
N LEU A 80 -16.68 -51.67 -6.18
CA LEU A 80 -15.33 -51.62 -5.59
C LEU A 80 -15.33 -51.51 -4.07
N ASP A 81 -16.30 -50.80 -3.48
CA ASP A 81 -16.40 -50.68 -2.01
C ASP A 81 -16.82 -52.00 -1.37
N GLU A 82 -17.77 -52.72 -1.97
CA GLU A 82 -18.17 -54.08 -1.56
C GLU A 82 -16.99 -55.06 -1.71
N ALA A 83 -16.23 -54.97 -2.79
CA ALA A 83 -15.04 -55.78 -3.01
C ALA A 83 -13.92 -55.49 -1.98
N ASN A 84 -13.71 -54.21 -1.65
CA ASN A 84 -12.73 -53.80 -0.63
C ASN A 84 -13.12 -54.30 0.76
N ALA A 85 -14.38 -54.10 1.15
CA ALA A 85 -14.91 -54.57 2.43
C ALA A 85 -14.80 -56.10 2.56
N ALA A 86 -15.08 -56.84 1.48
CA ALA A 86 -14.92 -58.30 1.47
C ALA A 86 -13.45 -58.73 1.66
N VAL A 87 -12.50 -58.11 0.96
CA VAL A 87 -11.07 -58.43 1.09
C VAL A 87 -10.56 -58.13 2.51
N VAL A 88 -10.92 -56.98 3.07
CA VAL A 88 -10.54 -56.59 4.45
C VAL A 88 -11.13 -57.58 5.46
N SER A 89 -12.42 -57.90 5.35
CA SER A 89 -13.07 -58.85 6.25
C SER A 89 -12.45 -60.26 6.18
N ILE A 90 -12.14 -60.74 4.97
CA ILE A 90 -11.49 -62.05 4.80
C ILE A 90 -10.07 -62.01 5.39
N GLU A 91 -9.32 -60.94 5.19
CA GLU A 91 -7.98 -60.78 5.77
C GLU A 91 -7.98 -60.79 7.29
N GLU A 92 -8.93 -60.07 7.91
CA GLU A 92 -9.12 -60.07 9.36
C GLU A 92 -9.42 -61.48 9.88
N LYS A 93 -10.34 -62.21 9.23
CA LYS A 93 -10.68 -63.59 9.60
C LYS A 93 -9.49 -64.55 9.43
N VAL A 94 -8.71 -64.40 8.36
CA VAL A 94 -7.47 -65.19 8.16
C VAL A 94 -6.45 -64.89 9.25
N ASN A 95 -6.27 -63.62 9.61
CA ASN A 95 -5.35 -63.22 10.67
C ASN A 95 -5.80 -63.69 12.05
N ALA A 96 -7.11 -63.70 12.33
CA ALA A 96 -7.66 -64.26 13.56
C ALA A 96 -7.42 -65.78 13.66
N LEU A 97 -7.63 -66.54 12.58
CA LEU A 97 -7.36 -67.98 12.57
C LEU A 97 -5.88 -68.32 12.77
N VAL A 98 -4.97 -67.48 12.28
CA VAL A 98 -3.52 -67.64 12.47
C VAL A 98 -3.07 -67.24 13.87
N LYS A 99 -3.56 -66.11 14.40
CA LYS A 99 -3.12 -65.58 15.71
C LYS A 99 -3.82 -66.24 16.89
N GLU A 100 -5.13 -66.42 16.81
CA GLU A 100 -5.99 -66.88 17.90
C GLU A 100 -6.37 -68.35 17.74
N GLY A 101 -6.56 -68.81 16.50
CA GLY A 101 -6.86 -70.21 16.19
C GLY A 101 -5.66 -71.16 16.23
N GLY A 102 -4.43 -70.64 16.41
CA GLY A 102 -3.23 -71.47 16.48
C GLY A 102 -2.84 -72.15 15.16
N VAL A 103 -3.41 -71.73 14.03
CA VAL A 103 -3.05 -72.25 12.70
C VAL A 103 -1.68 -71.72 12.31
N ALA A 104 -0.74 -72.62 11.99
CA ALA A 104 0.60 -72.22 11.60
C ALA A 104 0.61 -71.38 10.31
N GLU A 105 1.37 -70.29 10.31
CA GLU A 105 1.66 -69.47 9.11
C GLU A 105 2.19 -70.27 7.93
N THR A 106 2.84 -71.40 8.21
CA THR A 106 3.44 -72.27 7.21
C THR A 106 2.44 -73.21 6.54
N GLU A 107 1.20 -73.28 7.03
CA GLU A 107 0.14 -74.14 6.54
C GLU A 107 -0.21 -73.84 5.07
N THR A 108 -0.42 -74.88 4.27
CA THR A 108 -0.53 -74.76 2.81
C THR A 108 -1.79 -73.97 2.41
N LEU A 109 -2.89 -74.16 3.15
CA LEU A 109 -4.15 -73.44 2.91
C LEU A 109 -4.02 -71.94 3.24
N VAL A 110 -3.36 -71.59 4.35
CA VAL A 110 -3.11 -70.19 4.73
C VAL A 110 -2.20 -69.49 3.72
N LYS A 111 -1.10 -70.14 3.30
CA LYS A 111 -0.21 -69.63 2.25
C LYS A 111 -0.95 -69.40 0.93
N GLY A 112 -1.76 -70.36 0.51
CA GLY A 112 -2.56 -70.26 -0.71
C GLY A 112 -3.55 -69.10 -0.64
N LEU A 113 -4.25 -68.97 0.49
CA LEU A 113 -5.24 -67.92 0.71
C LEU A 113 -4.59 -66.54 0.76
N ARG A 114 -3.46 -66.37 1.46
CA ARG A 114 -2.71 -65.09 1.47
C ARG A 114 -2.19 -64.69 0.10
N LYS A 115 -1.65 -65.63 -0.67
CA LYS A 115 -1.22 -65.35 -2.04
C LYS A 115 -2.38 -64.88 -2.91
N GLN A 116 -3.55 -65.51 -2.77
CA GLN A 116 -4.77 -65.07 -3.48
C GLN A 116 -5.23 -63.69 -2.98
N LEU A 117 -5.14 -63.43 -1.69
CA LEU A 117 -5.59 -62.18 -1.07
C LEU A 117 -4.72 -61.00 -1.53
N GLU A 118 -3.40 -61.18 -1.59
CA GLU A 118 -2.47 -60.21 -2.17
C GLU A 118 -2.75 -59.98 -3.66
N SER A 119 -3.05 -61.03 -4.42
CA SER A 119 -3.45 -60.89 -5.82
C SER A 119 -4.76 -60.11 -5.97
N GLN A 120 -5.76 -60.34 -5.11
CA GLN A 120 -7.03 -59.59 -5.14
C GLN A 120 -6.83 -58.12 -4.76
N LYS A 121 -6.02 -57.84 -3.73
CA LYS A 121 -5.64 -56.47 -3.36
C LYS A 121 -4.95 -55.74 -4.50
N ALA A 122 -4.03 -56.39 -5.20
CA ALA A 122 -3.33 -55.79 -6.34
C ALA A 122 -4.29 -55.47 -7.49
N ILE A 123 -5.25 -56.36 -7.78
CA ILE A 123 -6.29 -56.14 -8.81
C ILE A 123 -7.21 -54.98 -8.39
N LEU A 124 -7.64 -54.96 -7.13
CA LEU A 124 -8.49 -53.91 -6.58
C LEU A 124 -7.79 -52.55 -6.61
N ALA A 125 -6.53 -52.46 -6.16
CA ALA A 125 -5.73 -51.25 -6.19
C ALA A 125 -5.52 -50.74 -7.62
N LYS A 126 -5.27 -51.65 -8.58
CA LYS A 126 -5.19 -51.30 -10.00
C LYS A 126 -6.51 -50.76 -10.54
N GLN A 127 -7.64 -51.36 -10.17
CA GLN A 127 -8.95 -50.91 -10.63
C GLN A 127 -9.40 -49.60 -9.95
N GLN A 128 -9.08 -49.41 -8.67
CA GLN A 128 -9.25 -48.15 -7.94
C GLN A 128 -8.40 -47.04 -8.55
N ALA A 129 -7.15 -47.34 -8.95
CA ALA A 129 -6.29 -46.40 -9.66
C ALA A 129 -6.85 -46.02 -11.04
N ILE A 130 -7.46 -46.97 -11.77
CA ILE A 130 -8.13 -46.70 -13.06
C ILE A 130 -9.38 -45.81 -12.86
N VAL A 131 -10.13 -45.99 -11.78
CA VAL A 131 -11.29 -45.14 -11.44
C VAL A 131 -10.82 -43.76 -10.97
N ALA A 132 -9.79 -43.67 -10.15
CA ALA A 132 -9.19 -42.42 -9.69
C ALA A 132 -8.56 -41.61 -10.84
N ALA A 133 -7.98 -42.29 -11.85
CA ALA A 133 -7.50 -41.67 -13.08
C ALA A 133 -8.63 -41.12 -13.97
N LYS A 134 -9.89 -41.48 -13.72
CA LYS A 134 -11.08 -40.95 -14.40
C LYS A 134 -11.75 -39.78 -13.68
N ILE A 135 -11.35 -39.47 -12.45
CA ILE A 135 -11.86 -38.30 -11.72
C ILE A 135 -11.04 -37.08 -12.17
N PRO A 136 -11.67 -36.06 -12.78
CA PRO A 136 -10.99 -34.83 -13.17
C PRO A 136 -10.41 -34.15 -11.94
N THR A 137 -9.17 -33.68 -12.03
CA THR A 137 -8.51 -32.90 -10.98
C THR A 137 -9.21 -31.56 -10.81
N SER A 138 -9.66 -31.30 -9.59
CA SER A 138 -10.34 -30.06 -9.22
C SER A 138 -9.35 -28.92 -9.07
N PHE A 139 -9.55 -27.82 -9.81
CA PHE A 139 -8.68 -26.66 -9.66
C PHE A 139 -8.85 -26.05 -8.27
N SER A 140 -10.07 -25.74 -7.86
CA SER A 140 -10.35 -25.08 -6.59
C SER A 140 -9.95 -25.90 -5.37
N LYS A 141 -10.05 -27.24 -5.43
CA LYS A 141 -9.77 -28.11 -4.29
C LYS A 141 -8.37 -28.68 -4.23
N GLU A 142 -7.75 -28.97 -5.38
CA GLU A 142 -6.47 -29.69 -5.40
C GLU A 142 -5.31 -28.82 -5.90
N VAL A 143 -5.57 -27.87 -6.81
CA VAL A 143 -4.51 -27.04 -7.43
C VAL A 143 -4.35 -25.69 -6.74
N ALA A 144 -5.45 -24.99 -6.47
CA ALA A 144 -5.47 -23.66 -5.87
C ALA A 144 -4.76 -23.60 -4.50
N PRO A 145 -4.91 -24.59 -3.58
CA PRO A 145 -4.19 -24.57 -2.31
C PRO A 145 -2.66 -24.65 -2.47
N ILE A 146 -2.17 -25.42 -3.45
CA ILE A 146 -0.74 -25.56 -3.73
C ILE A 146 -0.18 -24.23 -4.24
N LEU A 147 -0.89 -23.60 -5.19
CA LEU A 147 -0.47 -22.33 -5.79
C LEU A 147 -0.58 -21.16 -4.79
N GLU A 148 -1.62 -21.11 -3.97
CA GLU A 148 -1.77 -20.14 -2.89
C GLU A 148 -0.57 -20.20 -1.94
N ALA A 149 -0.22 -21.40 -1.48
CA ALA A 149 0.85 -21.58 -0.51
C ALA A 149 2.25 -21.28 -1.06
N LYS A 150 2.50 -21.58 -2.35
CA LYS A 150 3.85 -21.58 -2.93
C LYS A 150 4.12 -20.44 -3.92
N CYS A 151 3.10 -19.74 -4.40
CA CYS A 151 3.26 -18.78 -5.51
C CYS A 151 2.75 -17.37 -5.20
N VAL A 152 1.68 -17.22 -4.41
CA VAL A 152 0.98 -15.94 -4.25
C VAL A 152 1.79 -14.88 -3.52
N SER A 153 2.68 -15.25 -2.59
CA SER A 153 3.55 -14.29 -1.88
C SER A 153 4.46 -13.47 -2.81
N CYS A 154 4.81 -14.03 -3.98
CA CYS A 154 5.72 -13.42 -4.96
C CYS A 154 5.06 -13.11 -6.31
N HIS A 155 3.84 -13.60 -6.55
CA HIS A 155 3.07 -13.39 -7.76
C HIS A 155 1.63 -12.95 -7.43
N GLY A 156 1.46 -12.17 -6.36
CA GLY A 156 0.15 -11.67 -5.89
C GLY A 156 -0.18 -10.26 -6.38
N GLU A 157 -1.30 -9.70 -5.91
CA GLU A 157 -1.75 -8.35 -6.28
C GLU A 157 -0.72 -7.27 -6.05
N ASP A 158 -0.18 -7.22 -4.84
CA ASP A 158 0.75 -6.17 -4.41
C ASP A 158 2.19 -6.43 -4.87
N ASN A 159 2.48 -7.61 -5.39
CA ASN A 159 3.83 -8.03 -5.80
C ASN A 159 3.78 -9.02 -6.99
N PRO A 160 3.38 -8.58 -8.20
CA PRO A 160 3.29 -9.45 -9.37
C PRO A 160 4.65 -9.60 -10.06
N ARG A 161 5.59 -10.36 -9.47
CA ARG A 161 6.92 -10.52 -10.07
C ARG A 161 6.83 -11.07 -11.48
N GLY A 162 7.58 -10.48 -12.41
CA GLY A 162 7.51 -10.82 -13.83
C GLY A 162 6.14 -10.52 -14.46
N GLY A 163 5.39 -9.57 -13.90
CA GLY A 163 4.06 -9.17 -14.35
C GLY A 163 2.99 -10.26 -14.19
N LEU A 164 3.29 -11.34 -13.47
CA LEU A 164 2.43 -12.51 -13.34
C LEU A 164 1.58 -12.42 -12.08
N ARG A 165 0.26 -12.53 -12.23
CA ARG A 165 -0.73 -12.64 -11.15
C ARG A 165 -1.16 -14.10 -11.01
N MET A 166 -0.93 -14.70 -9.85
CA MET A 166 -1.30 -16.07 -9.48
C MET A 166 -2.25 -16.12 -8.28
N ASP A 167 -2.68 -14.98 -7.77
CA ASP A 167 -3.65 -14.84 -6.68
C ASP A 167 -5.10 -15.05 -7.12
N THR A 168 -5.39 -15.07 -8.42
CA THR A 168 -6.71 -15.37 -9.00
C THR A 168 -6.56 -16.22 -10.27
N PHE A 169 -7.60 -16.98 -10.63
CA PHE A 169 -7.59 -17.76 -11.87
C PHE A 169 -7.51 -16.87 -13.11
N ALA A 170 -8.26 -15.76 -13.12
CA ALA A 170 -8.23 -14.77 -14.19
C ALA A 170 -6.84 -14.12 -14.34
N GLY A 171 -6.11 -13.94 -13.24
CA GLY A 171 -4.71 -13.53 -13.25
C GLY A 171 -3.81 -14.52 -13.99
N MET A 172 -3.97 -15.81 -13.69
CA MET A 172 -3.20 -16.87 -14.33
C MET A 172 -3.51 -17.02 -15.82
N GLU A 173 -4.77 -16.85 -16.22
CA GLU A 173 -5.20 -16.86 -17.63
C GLU A 173 -4.58 -15.72 -18.43
N ARG A 174 -4.44 -14.53 -17.82
CA ARG A 174 -3.79 -13.37 -18.45
C ARG A 174 -2.30 -13.61 -18.72
N GLY A 175 -1.65 -14.43 -17.89
CA GLY A 175 -0.21 -14.66 -17.97
C GLY A 175 0.61 -13.49 -17.43
N GLY A 176 1.92 -13.55 -17.64
CA GLY A 176 2.88 -12.52 -17.20
C GLY A 176 3.59 -11.87 -18.37
N THR A 177 4.67 -11.14 -18.10
CA THR A 177 5.49 -10.49 -19.14
C THR A 177 6.10 -11.47 -20.14
N ASN A 178 6.22 -12.75 -19.76
CA ASN A 178 6.69 -13.83 -20.63
C ASN A 178 5.56 -14.56 -21.38
N GLY A 179 4.35 -13.99 -21.40
CA GLY A 179 3.19 -14.54 -22.09
C GLY A 179 2.41 -15.56 -21.25
N VAL A 180 1.76 -16.51 -21.95
CA VAL A 180 0.84 -17.49 -21.34
C VAL A 180 1.52 -18.36 -20.30
N LEU A 181 0.90 -18.51 -19.14
CA LEU A 181 1.44 -19.32 -18.03
C LEU A 181 1.25 -20.83 -18.24
N VAL A 182 0.11 -21.20 -18.82
CA VAL A 182 -0.33 -22.59 -19.02
C VAL A 182 -0.81 -22.77 -20.45
N VAL A 183 -0.43 -23.88 -21.06
CA VAL A 183 -0.95 -24.35 -22.36
C VAL A 183 -1.89 -25.52 -22.07
N PRO A 184 -3.22 -25.30 -22.07
CA PRO A 184 -4.20 -26.35 -21.76
C PRO A 184 -3.97 -27.62 -22.59
N GLY A 185 -3.95 -28.77 -21.93
CA GLY A 185 -3.74 -30.08 -22.54
C GLY A 185 -2.29 -30.47 -22.80
N ILE A 186 -1.32 -29.54 -22.68
CA ILE A 186 0.08 -29.81 -23.00
C ILE A 186 1.02 -29.36 -21.85
N PRO A 187 1.17 -30.19 -20.79
CA PRO A 187 2.06 -29.87 -19.67
C PRO A 187 3.50 -29.57 -20.09
N ALA A 188 4.04 -30.34 -21.04
CA ALA A 188 5.40 -30.18 -21.54
C ALA A 188 5.67 -28.83 -22.24
N ARG A 189 4.61 -28.13 -22.68
CA ARG A 189 4.70 -26.79 -23.29
C ARG A 189 4.23 -25.67 -22.36
N SER A 190 3.85 -26.00 -21.12
CA SER A 190 3.36 -25.03 -20.15
C SER A 190 4.52 -24.45 -19.33
N PRO A 191 4.79 -23.14 -19.39
CA PRO A 191 5.84 -22.52 -18.61
C PRO A 191 5.74 -22.78 -17.11
N LEU A 192 4.52 -22.85 -16.56
CA LEU A 192 4.29 -23.24 -15.16
C LEU A 192 4.97 -24.58 -14.82
N VAL A 193 4.68 -25.63 -15.59
CA VAL A 193 5.22 -26.98 -15.34
C VAL A 193 6.74 -27.00 -15.54
N ALA A 194 7.24 -26.36 -16.59
CA ALA A 194 8.68 -26.30 -16.87
C ALA A 194 9.48 -25.64 -15.72
N ARG A 195 8.91 -24.62 -15.07
CA ARG A 195 9.54 -23.95 -13.92
C ARG A 195 9.50 -24.78 -12.64
N LEU A 196 8.54 -25.69 -12.51
CA LEU A 196 8.43 -26.59 -11.36
C LEU A 196 9.35 -27.82 -11.48
N THR A 197 9.66 -28.27 -12.71
CA THR A 197 10.42 -29.51 -12.95
C THR A 197 11.88 -29.31 -13.33
N THR A 198 12.34 -28.06 -13.52
CA THR A 198 13.74 -27.79 -13.93
C THR A 198 14.74 -28.12 -12.83
N THR A 199 15.88 -28.67 -13.21
CA THR A 199 17.03 -28.95 -12.33
C THR A 199 17.96 -27.74 -12.18
N GLU A 200 17.78 -26.70 -13.00
CA GLU A 200 18.56 -25.46 -12.88
C GLU A 200 17.96 -24.57 -11.79
N ASN A 201 18.63 -24.51 -10.62
CA ASN A 201 18.11 -23.80 -9.45
C ASN A 201 17.81 -22.31 -9.70
N ARG A 202 18.56 -21.65 -10.59
CA ARG A 202 18.33 -20.24 -10.99
C ARG A 202 16.98 -20.00 -11.70
N PHE A 203 16.38 -21.06 -12.26
CA PHE A 203 15.15 -21.00 -13.03
C PHE A 203 13.99 -21.73 -12.38
N ARG A 204 14.26 -22.52 -11.33
CA ARG A 204 13.26 -23.27 -10.55
C ARG A 204 12.38 -22.32 -9.75
N MET A 205 11.09 -22.63 -9.72
CA MET A 205 10.12 -21.99 -8.82
C MET A 205 9.62 -22.98 -7.76
N PRO A 206 9.34 -22.54 -6.52
CA PRO A 206 9.55 -21.18 -6.00
C PRO A 206 11.04 -20.84 -5.87
N LYS A 207 11.39 -19.58 -6.15
CA LYS A 207 12.79 -19.11 -6.11
C LYS A 207 13.22 -18.91 -4.66
N ASP A 208 14.40 -19.40 -4.31
CA ASP A 208 15.00 -19.27 -2.98
C ASP A 208 14.16 -19.92 -1.84
N ASP A 209 13.27 -20.87 -2.17
CA ASP A 209 12.45 -21.65 -1.24
C ASP A 209 12.42 -23.14 -1.66
N GLU A 210 11.90 -24.03 -0.80
CA GLU A 210 11.83 -25.47 -1.03
C GLU A 210 11.08 -25.83 -2.32
N ALA A 211 11.57 -26.87 -3.01
CA ALA A 211 10.91 -27.40 -4.18
C ALA A 211 9.55 -28.02 -3.81
N LEU A 212 8.59 -27.94 -4.74
CA LEU A 212 7.32 -28.66 -4.58
C LEU A 212 7.59 -30.16 -4.50
N LYS A 213 6.76 -30.84 -3.70
CA LYS A 213 6.80 -32.30 -3.61
C LYS A 213 6.43 -32.92 -4.95
N PRO A 214 6.98 -34.08 -5.32
CA PRO A 214 6.65 -34.74 -6.59
C PRO A 214 5.15 -34.98 -6.80
N ALA A 215 4.39 -35.19 -5.71
CA ALA A 215 2.94 -35.34 -5.77
C ALA A 215 2.22 -34.03 -6.14
N GLU A 216 2.66 -32.89 -5.61
CA GLU A 216 2.09 -31.57 -5.90
C GLU A 216 2.35 -31.19 -7.36
N ILE A 217 3.55 -31.46 -7.86
CA ILE A 217 3.91 -31.26 -9.27
C ILE A 217 3.04 -32.15 -10.18
N GLN A 218 2.80 -33.40 -9.79
CA GLN A 218 1.92 -34.31 -10.53
C GLN A 218 0.47 -33.82 -10.56
N THR A 219 -0.07 -33.30 -9.45
CA THR A 219 -1.41 -32.72 -9.40
C THR A 219 -1.55 -31.55 -10.38
N ILE A 220 -0.59 -30.63 -10.38
CA ILE A 220 -0.58 -29.49 -11.31
C ILE A 220 -0.45 -29.97 -12.76
N ALA A 221 0.48 -30.89 -13.04
CA ALA A 221 0.71 -31.41 -14.39
C ALA A 221 -0.52 -32.18 -14.92
N LYS A 222 -1.19 -32.98 -14.07
CA LYS A 222 -2.42 -33.69 -14.41
C LYS A 222 -3.55 -32.71 -14.74
N TRP A 223 -3.76 -31.70 -13.89
CA TRP A 223 -4.75 -30.65 -14.17
C TRP A 223 -4.51 -29.92 -15.50
N VAL A 224 -3.25 -29.60 -15.82
CA VAL A 224 -2.89 -29.03 -17.13
C VAL A 224 -3.22 -30.00 -18.26
N ALA A 225 -2.89 -31.28 -18.13
CA ALA A 225 -3.18 -32.31 -19.13
C ALA A 225 -4.68 -32.47 -19.38
N GLU A 226 -5.51 -32.26 -18.37
CA GLU A 226 -6.98 -32.31 -18.46
C GLU A 226 -7.63 -31.03 -19.04
N GLY A 227 -6.79 -30.10 -19.51
CA GLY A 227 -7.23 -28.86 -20.15
C GLY A 227 -7.29 -27.66 -19.22
N ALA A 228 -6.62 -27.71 -18.06
CA ALA A 228 -6.47 -26.59 -17.14
C ALA A 228 -7.80 -25.92 -16.77
N LYS A 229 -8.84 -26.73 -16.53
CA LYS A 229 -10.22 -26.23 -16.34
C LYS A 229 -10.39 -25.55 -14.99
N PHE A 230 -11.22 -24.51 -14.96
CA PHE A 230 -11.71 -23.88 -13.74
C PHE A 230 -13.06 -24.46 -13.33
N ASP A 231 -13.22 -24.80 -12.07
CA ASP A 231 -14.38 -25.52 -11.53
C ASP A 231 -15.13 -24.75 -10.43
N SER A 232 -14.90 -23.44 -10.32
CA SER A 232 -15.65 -22.53 -9.45
C SER A 232 -16.42 -21.48 -10.29
N MET A 233 -17.29 -20.70 -9.64
CA MET A 233 -18.18 -19.74 -10.31
C MET A 233 -17.51 -18.40 -10.63
N ASP A 234 -16.48 -18.02 -9.87
CA ASP A 234 -15.82 -16.71 -9.99
C ASP A 234 -14.31 -16.86 -10.18
N LYS A 235 -13.84 -16.57 -11.41
CA LYS A 235 -12.42 -16.61 -11.77
C LYS A 235 -11.59 -15.48 -11.14
N THR A 236 -12.24 -14.46 -10.60
CA THR A 236 -11.61 -13.32 -9.93
C THR A 236 -11.53 -13.50 -8.41
N ALA A 237 -12.17 -14.54 -7.86
CA ALA A 237 -12.00 -14.93 -6.47
C ALA A 237 -10.53 -15.28 -6.17
N SER A 238 -10.05 -14.89 -4.98
CA SER A 238 -8.68 -15.17 -4.58
C SER A 238 -8.45 -16.67 -4.39
N LEU A 239 -7.27 -17.19 -4.74
CA LEU A 239 -6.97 -18.61 -4.55
C LEU A 239 -7.06 -19.02 -3.07
N GLY A 240 -6.68 -18.15 -2.14
CA GLY A 240 -6.89 -18.36 -0.71
C GLY A 240 -8.37 -18.54 -0.32
N SER A 241 -9.29 -17.80 -0.95
CA SER A 241 -10.74 -17.97 -0.71
C SER A 241 -11.26 -19.31 -1.27
N LEU A 242 -10.75 -19.72 -2.43
CA LEU A 242 -11.11 -21.01 -3.06
C LEU A 242 -10.54 -22.19 -2.27
N ALA A 243 -9.31 -22.08 -1.78
CA ALA A 243 -8.66 -23.07 -0.92
C ALA A 243 -9.38 -23.22 0.43
N ALA A 244 -9.79 -22.09 1.04
CA ALA A 244 -10.57 -22.12 2.28
C ALA A 244 -11.96 -22.76 2.13
N MET A 245 -12.58 -22.64 0.94
CA MET A 245 -13.84 -23.32 0.62
C MET A 245 -13.67 -24.84 0.41
N ALA A 246 -12.50 -25.29 -0.03
CA ALA A 246 -12.21 -26.69 -0.32
C ALA A 246 -11.94 -27.55 0.92
N ASP A 247 -11.30 -26.98 1.95
CA ASP A 247 -10.85 -27.70 3.15
C ASP A 247 -11.96 -27.98 4.17
N GLY A 248 -13.21 -27.58 3.92
CA GLY A 248 -14.35 -27.85 4.80
C GLY A 248 -14.21 -27.28 6.23
N LYS A 249 -13.18 -26.47 6.51
CA LYS A 249 -13.04 -25.77 7.79
C LYS A 249 -14.11 -24.68 7.85
N PRO A 250 -15.07 -24.75 8.77
CA PRO A 250 -16.00 -23.66 8.93
C PRO A 250 -15.19 -22.42 9.32
N LYS A 251 -15.42 -21.31 8.61
CA LYS A 251 -15.09 -19.97 9.11
C LYS A 251 -15.60 -19.92 10.55
N PRO A 252 -14.77 -19.52 11.55
CA PRO A 252 -15.28 -19.31 12.91
C PRO A 252 -16.58 -18.51 12.79
N PRO A 253 -17.68 -18.95 13.41
CA PRO A 253 -18.95 -18.26 13.27
C PRO A 253 -18.70 -16.78 13.57
N MET A 254 -19.14 -15.89 12.67
CA MET A 254 -19.12 -14.46 12.92
C MET A 254 -20.00 -14.24 14.15
N VAL A 255 -19.39 -14.20 15.33
CA VAL A 255 -20.09 -13.83 16.55
C VAL A 255 -20.57 -12.41 16.31
N PRO A 256 -21.88 -12.14 16.38
CA PRO A 256 -22.38 -10.77 16.32
C PRO A 256 -21.65 -9.97 17.38
N VAL A 257 -20.83 -9.02 16.96
CA VAL A 257 -20.20 -8.09 17.89
C VAL A 257 -21.22 -7.00 18.14
N GLU A 258 -21.64 -6.85 19.40
CA GLU A 258 -22.41 -5.70 19.82
C GLU A 258 -21.51 -4.47 19.81
N ILE A 259 -21.82 -3.51 18.95
CA ILE A 259 -21.02 -2.29 18.78
C ILE A 259 -21.67 -1.19 19.61
N ALA A 260 -21.05 -0.86 20.73
CA ALA A 260 -21.50 0.21 21.60
C ALA A 260 -21.22 1.59 20.96
N LYS A 261 -22.22 2.48 21.03
CA LYS A 261 -22.07 3.88 20.60
C LYS A 261 -21.67 4.78 21.78
N PRO A 262 -21.00 5.92 21.51
CA PRO A 262 -20.76 6.97 22.50
C PRO A 262 -22.06 7.45 23.17
N THR A 263 -21.94 7.82 24.43
CA THR A 263 -23.01 8.38 25.27
C THR A 263 -22.81 9.89 25.51
N GLY A 264 -21.69 10.44 25.07
CA GLY A 264 -21.33 11.86 25.19
C GLY A 264 -20.43 12.19 26.39
N GLY A 265 -20.11 11.19 27.22
CA GLY A 265 -19.20 11.33 28.38
C GLY A 265 -17.79 10.77 28.14
N GLU A 266 -17.55 10.16 26.98
CA GLU A 266 -16.28 9.56 26.60
C GLU A 266 -15.20 10.62 26.37
N LYS A 267 -13.97 10.36 26.84
CA LYS A 267 -12.85 11.30 26.69
C LYS A 267 -12.08 11.10 25.39
N VAL A 268 -12.21 9.92 24.77
CA VAL A 268 -11.44 9.52 23.60
C VAL A 268 -12.36 9.15 22.44
N SER A 269 -12.09 9.71 21.26
CA SER A 269 -12.78 9.40 20.03
C SER A 269 -12.08 8.23 19.32
N PHE A 270 -12.81 7.17 18.96
CA PHE A 270 -12.18 6.07 18.22
C PHE A 270 -11.69 6.55 16.85
N ILE A 271 -12.55 7.22 16.07
CA ILE A 271 -12.22 7.70 14.73
C ILE A 271 -11.07 8.71 14.74
N ASN A 272 -11.01 9.61 15.72
CA ASN A 272 -10.03 10.71 15.71
C ASN A 272 -8.75 10.42 16.51
N ASP A 273 -8.79 9.62 17.57
CA ASP A 273 -7.64 9.41 18.47
C ASP A 273 -7.02 8.00 18.35
N VAL A 274 -7.81 6.95 18.08
CA VAL A 274 -7.32 5.56 18.10
C VAL A 274 -7.11 4.99 16.69
N ALA A 275 -8.10 5.13 15.82
CA ALA A 275 -8.12 4.55 14.48
C ALA A 275 -7.00 5.04 13.55
N PRO A 276 -6.52 6.30 13.59
CA PRO A 276 -5.45 6.76 12.70
C PRO A 276 -4.18 5.92 12.80
N THR A 277 -3.69 5.66 14.01
CA THR A 277 -2.50 4.82 14.21
C THR A 277 -2.77 3.35 13.91
N LEU A 278 -3.98 2.83 14.16
CA LEU A 278 -4.33 1.45 13.76
C LEU A 278 -4.26 1.28 12.24
N VAL A 279 -4.81 2.22 11.48
CA VAL A 279 -4.82 2.15 10.01
C VAL A 279 -3.42 2.39 9.44
N THR A 280 -2.68 3.38 9.93
CA THR A 280 -1.37 3.75 9.38
C THR A 280 -0.24 2.84 9.82
N THR A 281 -0.22 2.41 11.08
CA THR A 281 0.85 1.59 11.67
C THR A 281 0.55 0.11 11.58
N CYS A 282 -0.66 -0.32 11.99
CA CYS A 282 -1.01 -1.74 11.98
C CYS A 282 -1.53 -2.20 10.62
N GLY A 283 -2.08 -1.27 9.83
CA GLY A 283 -2.75 -1.61 8.59
C GLY A 283 -1.86 -2.19 7.51
N GLN A 284 -0.56 -1.92 7.51
CA GLN A 284 0.38 -2.55 6.57
C GLN A 284 0.35 -4.09 6.61
N CYS A 285 0.01 -4.68 7.76
CA CYS A 285 -0.09 -6.13 7.94
C CYS A 285 -1.52 -6.62 8.25
N HIS A 286 -2.38 -5.73 8.76
CA HIS A 286 -3.73 -6.06 9.22
C HIS A 286 -4.85 -5.46 8.35
N LEU A 287 -4.53 -4.82 7.23
CA LEU A 287 -5.49 -4.47 6.16
C LEU A 287 -5.36 -5.44 4.98
N GLY A 288 -6.43 -5.55 4.20
CA GLY A 288 -6.46 -6.38 2.99
C GLY A 288 -7.15 -7.74 3.19
N ASN A 289 -7.04 -8.58 2.16
CA ASN A 289 -7.80 -9.84 2.06
C ASN A 289 -7.22 -10.98 2.92
N ASN A 290 -5.97 -10.87 3.36
CA ASN A 290 -5.31 -11.87 4.20
C ASN A 290 -4.51 -11.22 5.35
N PRO A 291 -5.18 -10.65 6.36
CA PRO A 291 -4.50 -9.97 7.44
C PRO A 291 -3.79 -10.96 8.38
N ARG A 292 -2.61 -10.59 8.88
CA ARG A 292 -1.80 -11.48 9.75
C ARG A 292 -2.58 -11.94 10.99
N GLY A 293 -2.56 -13.25 11.24
CA GLY A 293 -3.28 -13.88 12.34
C GLY A 293 -4.80 -13.73 12.26
N GLY A 294 -5.35 -13.46 11.07
CA GLY A 294 -6.78 -13.24 10.83
C GLY A 294 -7.37 -11.96 11.42
N PHE A 295 -6.59 -11.14 12.15
CA PHE A 295 -7.05 -9.91 12.78
C PHE A 295 -7.05 -8.75 11.77
N SER A 296 -8.22 -8.17 11.51
CA SER A 296 -8.40 -7.17 10.45
C SER A 296 -8.77 -5.80 10.99
N VAL A 297 -8.02 -4.76 10.61
CA VAL A 297 -8.35 -3.35 10.88
C VAL A 297 -9.06 -2.68 9.69
N ALA A 298 -9.65 -3.47 8.79
CA ALA A 298 -10.31 -2.94 7.59
C ALA A 298 -11.60 -2.16 7.90
N THR A 299 -12.36 -2.64 8.88
CA THR A 299 -13.60 -2.02 9.38
C THR A 299 -13.62 -2.16 10.89
N PHE A 300 -14.39 -1.33 11.58
CA PHE A 300 -14.54 -1.45 13.04
C PHE A 300 -15.14 -2.80 13.43
N GLU A 301 -16.16 -3.25 12.69
CA GLU A 301 -16.81 -4.54 12.93
C GLU A 301 -15.83 -5.71 12.85
N ARG A 302 -15.00 -5.76 11.80
CA ARG A 302 -14.00 -6.83 11.63
C ARG A 302 -12.91 -6.78 12.70
N MET A 303 -12.54 -5.59 13.14
CA MET A 303 -11.56 -5.43 14.23
C MET A 303 -12.09 -6.04 15.53
N MET A 304 -13.35 -5.77 15.86
CA MET A 304 -13.97 -6.28 17.08
C MET A 304 -14.30 -7.78 17.02
N GLN A 305 -14.46 -8.35 15.82
CA GLN A 305 -14.62 -9.80 15.63
C GLN A 305 -13.37 -10.59 16.05
N GLY A 306 -12.19 -9.94 16.04
CA GLY A 306 -10.92 -10.57 16.37
C GLY A 306 -10.31 -11.35 15.20
N GLY A 307 -9.41 -12.27 15.51
CA GLY A 307 -8.68 -13.06 14.52
C GLY A 307 -8.65 -14.55 14.87
N GLU A 308 -7.67 -15.27 14.35
CA GLU A 308 -7.48 -16.71 14.59
C GLU A 308 -7.26 -17.04 16.07
N SER A 309 -6.73 -16.08 16.84
CA SER A 309 -6.55 -16.19 18.30
C SER A 309 -7.80 -15.78 19.10
N GLY A 310 -8.95 -15.60 18.46
CA GLY A 310 -10.19 -15.16 19.09
C GLY A 310 -10.31 -13.64 19.23
N ARG A 311 -11.09 -13.19 20.22
CA ARG A 311 -11.34 -11.76 20.47
C ARG A 311 -10.04 -11.04 20.83
N VAL A 312 -9.74 -9.99 20.06
CA VAL A 312 -8.53 -9.17 20.24
C VAL A 312 -8.81 -7.96 21.12
N ILE A 313 -10.04 -7.45 21.11
CA ILE A 313 -10.49 -6.31 21.92
C ILE A 313 -11.70 -6.76 22.74
N VAL A 314 -11.70 -6.45 24.03
CA VAL A 314 -12.79 -6.74 24.96
C VAL A 314 -13.23 -5.41 25.59
N ALA A 315 -14.42 -4.94 25.20
CA ALA A 315 -14.99 -3.69 25.69
C ALA A 315 -15.03 -3.64 27.23
N GLY A 316 -14.47 -2.58 27.82
CA GLY A 316 -14.42 -2.37 29.27
C GLY A 316 -13.41 -3.25 30.01
N ASN A 317 -12.70 -4.16 29.32
CA ASN A 317 -11.73 -5.06 29.92
C ASN A 317 -10.36 -4.91 29.25
N LEU A 318 -9.54 -4.06 29.84
CA LEU A 318 -8.19 -3.76 29.36
C LEU A 318 -7.28 -5.00 29.38
N GLU A 319 -7.20 -5.69 30.51
CA GLU A 319 -6.34 -6.89 30.67
C GLU A 319 -6.81 -8.06 29.80
N GLY A 320 -8.12 -8.19 29.60
CA GLY A 320 -8.71 -9.17 28.69
C GLY A 320 -8.50 -8.83 27.20
N SER A 321 -8.14 -7.59 26.87
CA SER A 321 -7.90 -7.15 25.50
C SER A 321 -6.49 -7.53 25.06
N ARG A 322 -6.38 -8.55 24.20
CA ARG A 322 -5.10 -8.98 23.64
C ARG A 322 -4.38 -7.88 22.86
N LEU A 323 -5.10 -6.98 22.20
CA LEU A 323 -4.51 -5.80 21.54
C LEU A 323 -3.65 -5.01 22.53
N TRP A 324 -4.18 -4.73 23.73
CA TRP A 324 -3.47 -4.02 24.78
C TRP A 324 -2.21 -4.78 25.20
N ARG A 325 -2.33 -6.07 25.54
CA ARG A 325 -1.19 -6.87 26.00
C ARG A 325 -0.07 -6.97 24.96
N LEU A 326 -0.39 -7.03 23.67
CA LEU A 326 0.60 -7.04 22.60
C LEU A 326 1.31 -5.68 22.43
N VAL A 327 0.59 -4.55 22.56
CA VAL A 327 1.19 -3.21 22.39
C VAL A 327 1.85 -2.65 23.65
N ASN A 328 1.43 -3.12 24.83
CA ASN A 328 2.03 -2.81 26.12
C ASN A 328 3.22 -3.74 26.45
N ALA A 329 3.54 -4.68 25.55
CA ALA A 329 4.61 -5.67 25.69
C ALA A 329 4.43 -6.67 26.85
N ASP A 330 3.19 -6.93 27.25
CA ASP A 330 2.84 -7.96 28.24
C ASP A 330 2.73 -9.37 27.62
N GLU A 331 2.58 -9.46 26.29
CA GLU A 331 2.50 -10.72 25.54
C GLU A 331 3.39 -10.67 24.29
N ALA A 332 4.08 -11.78 23.99
CA ALA A 332 4.84 -11.95 22.75
C ALA A 332 3.97 -12.54 21.61
N PRO A 333 4.18 -12.11 20.35
CA PRO A 333 5.11 -11.07 19.93
C PRO A 333 4.59 -9.66 20.25
N VAL A 334 5.50 -8.76 20.65
CA VAL A 334 5.17 -7.34 20.87
C VAL A 334 4.81 -6.69 19.54
N MET A 335 3.71 -5.93 19.53
CA MET A 335 3.22 -5.24 18.34
C MET A 335 3.36 -3.73 18.45
N PRO A 336 3.68 -3.02 17.34
CA PRO A 336 3.94 -3.55 16.00
C PRO A 336 5.33 -4.23 15.89
N ALA A 337 5.41 -5.29 15.09
CA ALA A 337 6.63 -6.08 14.90
C ALA A 337 7.70 -5.30 14.10
N GLY A 338 8.67 -4.70 14.80
CA GLY A 338 9.78 -3.94 14.20
C GLY A 338 9.40 -2.52 13.74
N GLN A 339 10.26 -1.55 14.07
CA GLN A 339 10.29 -0.11 13.70
C GLN A 339 9.01 0.75 13.77
N GLY A 340 7.81 0.20 14.00
CA GLY A 340 6.62 1.01 14.29
C GLY A 340 6.66 1.53 15.72
N ARG A 341 6.80 2.85 15.92
CA ARG A 341 6.69 3.46 17.26
C ARG A 341 5.26 3.90 17.52
N ILE A 342 4.65 3.31 18.55
CA ILE A 342 3.42 3.82 19.14
C ILE A 342 3.77 5.03 20.01
N THR A 343 3.00 6.12 19.89
CA THR A 343 3.24 7.31 20.72
C THR A 343 2.69 7.12 22.13
N ARG A 344 3.28 7.80 23.12
CA ARG A 344 2.76 7.81 24.51
C ARG A 344 1.29 8.27 24.57
N LYS A 345 0.92 9.23 23.71
CA LYS A 345 -0.46 9.73 23.61
C LYS A 345 -1.39 8.61 23.13
N TRP A 346 -1.09 7.98 21.99
CA TRP A 346 -1.94 6.91 21.46
C TRP A 346 -2.08 5.74 22.44
N HIS A 347 -1.00 5.39 23.16
CA HIS A 347 -1.06 4.35 24.19
C HIS A 347 -2.04 4.71 25.32
N ALA A 348 -2.03 5.97 25.78
CA ALA A 348 -2.99 6.47 26.76
C ALA A 348 -4.42 6.53 26.19
N ASP A 349 -4.58 6.94 24.93
CA ASP A 349 -5.87 6.99 24.25
C ASP A 349 -6.47 5.59 24.11
N LEU A 350 -5.68 4.59 23.67
CA LEU A 350 -6.10 3.19 23.56
C LEU A 350 -6.55 2.63 24.92
N ARG A 351 -5.78 2.90 25.98
CA ARG A 351 -6.12 2.48 27.35
C ARG A 351 -7.48 3.02 27.77
N THR A 352 -7.65 4.33 27.62
CA THR A 352 -8.89 5.02 27.99
C THR A 352 -10.05 4.51 27.15
N TRP A 353 -9.90 4.43 25.83
CA TRP A 353 -10.94 3.97 24.92
C TRP A 353 -11.42 2.54 25.22
N ILE A 354 -10.50 1.59 25.47
CA ILE A 354 -10.88 0.21 25.85
C ILE A 354 -11.64 0.23 27.18
N THR A 355 -11.15 1.00 28.16
CA THR A 355 -11.77 1.11 29.50
C THR A 355 -13.16 1.77 29.44
N GLU A 356 -13.36 2.72 28.55
CA GLU A 356 -14.64 3.40 28.28
C GLU A 356 -15.64 2.54 27.49
N GLY A 357 -15.29 1.28 27.18
CA GLY A 357 -16.18 0.31 26.54
C GLY A 357 -15.92 0.10 25.06
N ALA A 358 -14.76 0.50 24.54
CA ALA A 358 -14.38 0.34 23.13
C ALA A 358 -15.47 0.83 22.16
N LYS A 359 -16.01 2.03 22.41
CA LYS A 359 -17.17 2.58 21.69
C LYS A 359 -16.79 3.07 20.29
N PHE A 360 -17.71 2.94 19.34
CA PHE A 360 -17.54 3.39 17.96
C PHE A 360 -18.33 4.66 17.67
N ASP A 361 -17.62 5.74 17.35
CA ASP A 361 -18.14 7.07 17.09
C ASP A 361 -18.21 7.43 15.60
N GLY A 362 -17.93 6.47 14.71
CA GLY A 362 -18.10 6.63 13.27
C GLY A 362 -19.54 6.42 12.79
N PRO A 363 -19.84 6.81 11.54
CA PRO A 363 -21.20 6.73 10.99
C PRO A 363 -21.67 5.30 10.74
N ASP A 364 -20.76 4.41 10.33
CA ASP A 364 -21.04 3.00 10.04
C ASP A 364 -19.80 2.14 10.34
N ALA A 365 -19.96 1.14 11.20
CA ALA A 365 -18.89 0.26 11.62
C ALA A 365 -18.42 -0.73 10.55
N LYS A 366 -19.21 -0.91 9.48
CA LYS A 366 -18.90 -1.74 8.31
C LYS A 366 -18.19 -0.97 7.21
N ARG A 367 -18.18 0.36 7.30
CA ARG A 367 -17.48 1.19 6.32
C ARG A 367 -15.97 1.07 6.50
N PRO A 368 -15.16 1.03 5.42
CA PRO A 368 -13.72 0.93 5.53
C PRO A 368 -13.13 2.04 6.41
N LEU A 369 -12.31 1.69 7.41
CA LEU A 369 -11.72 2.68 8.32
C LEU A 369 -10.85 3.70 7.58
N LEU A 370 -10.19 3.30 6.49
CA LEU A 370 -9.44 4.21 5.60
C LEU A 370 -10.28 5.38 5.06
N GLN A 371 -11.61 5.23 4.96
CA GLN A 371 -12.50 6.30 4.50
C GLN A 371 -13.09 7.15 5.64
N LEU A 372 -12.93 6.71 6.88
CA LEU A 372 -13.49 7.36 8.07
C LEU A 372 -12.43 8.09 8.88
N VAL A 373 -11.20 7.59 8.84
CA VAL A 373 -10.07 8.10 9.59
C VAL A 373 -9.55 9.39 8.94
N PRO A 374 -9.29 10.44 9.74
CA PRO A 374 -8.71 11.66 9.21
C PRO A 374 -7.31 11.40 8.66
N THR A 375 -6.98 12.00 7.53
CA THR A 375 -5.64 11.90 6.95
C THR A 375 -4.60 12.56 7.87
N PRO A 376 -3.31 12.21 7.76
CA PRO A 376 -2.26 12.90 8.52
C PRO A 376 -2.27 14.42 8.32
N GLU A 377 -2.58 14.87 7.10
CA GLU A 377 -2.73 16.28 6.74
C GLU A 377 -3.92 16.92 7.46
N GLU A 378 -5.06 16.24 7.53
CA GLU A 378 -6.24 16.72 8.26
C GLU A 378 -6.02 16.78 9.77
N ILE A 379 -5.31 15.80 10.34
CA ILE A 379 -4.93 15.82 11.76
C ILE A 379 -4.03 17.01 12.03
N ARG A 380 -2.99 17.19 11.21
CA ARG A 380 -2.05 18.31 11.31
C ARG A 380 -2.75 19.66 11.11
N ALA A 381 -3.68 19.75 10.17
CA ALA A 381 -4.52 20.93 9.96
C ALA A 381 -5.32 21.27 11.21
N ARG A 382 -5.93 20.27 11.88
CA ARG A 382 -6.67 20.47 13.14
C ARG A 382 -5.76 20.91 14.28
N GLU A 383 -4.55 20.37 14.36
CA GLU A 383 -3.55 20.79 15.36
C GLU A 383 -3.14 22.25 15.15
N LEU A 384 -2.82 22.64 13.92
CA LEU A 384 -2.48 24.02 13.57
C LEU A 384 -3.65 24.99 13.79
N ALA A 385 -4.88 24.56 13.50
CA ALA A 385 -6.08 25.36 13.74
C ALA A 385 -6.27 25.69 15.23
N LYS A 386 -5.87 24.79 16.13
CA LYS A 386 -5.94 24.97 17.59
C LYS A 386 -4.84 25.91 18.13
N MET A 387 -3.76 26.13 17.41
CA MET A 387 -2.68 27.01 17.85
C MET A 387 -3.15 28.46 17.94
N SER A 388 -2.70 29.20 18.96
CA SER A 388 -2.94 30.66 19.02
C SER A 388 -2.15 31.40 17.93
N PRO A 389 -2.52 32.65 17.58
CA PRO A 389 -1.71 33.47 16.68
C PRO A 389 -0.24 33.60 17.11
N GLU A 390 0.01 33.70 18.42
CA GLU A 390 1.35 33.82 19.01
C GLU A 390 2.15 32.52 18.87
N GLN A 391 1.51 31.36 19.07
CA GLN A 391 2.16 30.05 18.87
C GLN A 391 2.55 29.84 17.40
N LEU A 392 1.69 30.25 16.47
CA LEU A 392 2.00 30.20 15.03
C LEU A 392 3.11 31.18 14.66
N LEU A 393 3.13 32.37 15.25
CA LEU A 393 4.21 33.35 15.05
C LEU A 393 5.56 32.82 15.55
N GLU A 394 5.60 32.21 16.73
CA GLU A 394 6.84 31.65 17.27
C GLU A 394 7.37 30.51 16.39
N ARG A 395 6.46 29.63 15.95
CA ARG A 395 6.80 28.62 14.94
C ARG A 395 7.31 29.25 13.66
N ARG A 396 6.69 30.33 13.18
CA ARG A 396 7.11 31.03 11.96
C ARG A 396 8.51 31.59 12.08
N ARG A 397 8.86 32.23 13.20
CA ARG A 397 10.21 32.76 13.45
C ARG A 397 11.25 31.66 13.39
N LYS A 398 10.98 30.54 14.09
CA LYS A 398 11.85 29.38 14.10
C LYS A 398 12.02 28.80 12.69
N ASP A 399 10.93 28.46 12.02
CA ASP A 399 10.96 27.85 10.68
C ASP A 399 11.63 28.78 9.66
N THR A 400 11.42 30.10 9.77
CA THR A 400 12.05 31.11 8.90
C THR A 400 13.57 31.13 9.06
N ARG A 401 14.05 31.12 10.31
CA ARG A 401 15.48 31.09 10.62
C ARG A 401 16.13 29.78 10.19
N GLU A 402 15.52 28.63 10.49
CA GLU A 402 16.04 27.33 10.09
C GLU A 402 16.13 27.21 8.56
N LYS A 403 15.14 27.70 7.82
CA LYS A 403 15.19 27.73 6.34
C LYS A 403 16.31 28.63 5.82
N TRP A 404 16.55 29.77 6.46
CA TRP A 404 17.67 30.64 6.09
C TRP A 404 19.02 29.95 6.32
N GLU A 405 19.22 29.37 7.50
CA GLU A 405 20.46 28.67 7.87
C GLU A 405 20.75 27.48 6.95
N LEU A 406 19.71 26.76 6.51
CA LEU A 406 19.85 25.67 5.53
C LEU A 406 20.26 26.18 4.14
N ALA A 407 19.66 27.28 3.67
CA ALA A 407 19.88 27.79 2.32
C ALA A 407 21.17 28.62 2.18
N LEU A 408 21.51 29.41 3.20
CA LEU A 408 22.55 30.44 3.15
C LEU A 408 23.40 30.40 4.44
N SER A 409 23.92 29.21 4.79
CA SER A 409 24.62 28.97 6.06
C SER A 409 25.85 29.87 6.31
N SER A 410 26.41 30.48 5.27
CA SER A 410 27.57 31.37 5.34
C SER A 410 27.22 32.86 5.40
N THR A 411 25.93 33.23 5.43
CA THR A 411 25.47 34.62 5.34
C THR A 411 24.54 34.95 6.51
N GLU A 412 24.97 35.85 7.38
CA GLU A 412 24.13 36.35 8.47
C GLU A 412 23.01 37.26 7.91
N PRO A 413 21.74 37.01 8.24
CA PRO A 413 20.64 37.83 7.77
C PRO A 413 20.41 39.07 8.63
N SER A 414 19.90 40.14 8.00
CA SER A 414 19.10 41.14 8.69
C SER A 414 17.68 40.60 8.93
N ILE A 415 17.05 40.97 10.04
CA ILE A 415 15.67 40.57 10.37
C ILE A 415 14.88 41.79 10.82
N VAL A 416 13.70 41.99 10.22
CA VAL A 416 12.76 43.05 10.59
C VAL A 416 11.39 42.42 10.78
N GLU A 417 10.69 42.79 11.85
CA GLU A 417 9.33 42.34 12.10
C GLU A 417 8.36 43.54 12.04
N THR A 418 7.28 43.40 11.27
CA THR A 418 6.19 44.39 11.15
C THR A 418 4.89 43.81 11.71
N GLU A 419 3.76 44.53 11.64
CA GLU A 419 2.46 43.98 12.01
C GLU A 419 2.10 42.74 11.17
N GLU A 420 2.39 42.78 9.86
CA GLU A 420 1.99 41.76 8.90
C GLU A 420 3.07 40.69 8.67
N PHE A 421 4.35 41.01 8.88
CA PHE A 421 5.47 40.23 8.34
C PHE A 421 6.58 39.93 9.35
N VAL A 422 7.22 38.78 9.14
CA VAL A 422 8.58 38.49 9.63
C VAL A 422 9.49 38.52 8.40
N LEU A 423 10.27 39.59 8.23
CA LEU A 423 11.19 39.75 7.10
C LEU A 423 12.58 39.28 7.47
N ILE A 424 13.22 38.55 6.56
CA ILE A 424 14.59 38.04 6.68
C ILE A 424 15.32 38.21 5.35
N GLY A 425 16.58 38.64 5.36
CA GLY A 425 17.31 38.85 4.11
C GLY A 425 18.77 39.22 4.28
N ASP A 426 19.55 39.12 3.20
CA ASP A 426 20.95 39.58 3.13
C ASP A 426 21.06 41.00 2.55
N VAL A 427 19.93 41.71 2.49
CA VAL A 427 19.86 43.17 2.37
C VAL A 427 19.93 43.83 3.75
N GLY A 428 20.23 45.13 3.80
CA GLY A 428 20.31 45.86 5.08
C GLY A 428 18.95 46.02 5.76
N GLU A 429 18.95 46.18 7.10
CA GLU A 429 17.74 46.36 7.91
C GLU A 429 16.84 47.51 7.42
N ALA A 430 17.45 48.64 7.02
CA ALA A 430 16.71 49.78 6.46
C ALA A 430 15.92 49.39 5.20
N ARG A 431 16.51 48.56 4.33
CA ARG A 431 15.86 48.07 3.10
C ARG A 431 14.74 47.09 3.41
N LEU A 432 14.93 46.19 4.38
CA LEU A 432 13.85 45.31 4.84
C LEU A 432 12.68 46.10 5.41
N LYS A 433 12.96 47.17 6.17
CA LYS A 433 11.91 48.03 6.73
C LYS A 433 11.12 48.75 5.64
N GLU A 434 11.80 49.33 4.65
CA GLU A 434 11.17 49.97 3.50
C GLU A 434 10.23 49.02 2.74
N LEU A 435 10.71 47.82 2.40
CA LEU A 435 9.90 46.80 1.72
C LEU A 435 8.74 46.30 2.60
N GLY A 436 8.97 46.17 3.91
CA GLY A 436 7.95 45.82 4.89
C GLY A 436 6.82 46.85 4.96
N GLU A 437 7.16 48.14 4.93
CA GLU A 437 6.19 49.25 4.91
C GLU A 437 5.41 49.29 3.58
N ALA A 438 6.08 49.13 2.44
CA ALA A 438 5.43 49.05 1.13
C ALA A 438 4.47 47.85 1.03
N GLY A 439 4.90 46.69 1.54
CA GLY A 439 4.07 45.49 1.63
C GLY A 439 2.86 45.69 2.54
N ALA A 440 3.03 46.35 3.69
CA ALA A 440 1.95 46.58 4.66
C ALA A 440 0.92 47.60 4.13
N GLU A 441 1.34 48.54 3.29
CA GLU A 441 0.41 49.41 2.57
C GLU A 441 -0.41 48.59 1.55
N PHE A 442 0.25 47.69 0.82
CA PHE A 442 -0.43 46.83 -0.14
C PHE A 442 -1.41 45.84 0.51
N THR A 443 -1.13 45.33 1.72
CA THR A 443 -2.08 44.45 2.44
C THR A 443 -3.41 45.14 2.76
N LYS A 444 -3.47 46.47 2.87
CA LYS A 444 -4.74 47.21 2.98
C LYS A 444 -5.62 47.02 1.74
N THR A 445 -5.00 46.99 0.55
CA THR A 445 -5.69 46.69 -0.71
C THR A 445 -6.20 45.25 -0.71
N LEU A 446 -5.39 44.29 -0.23
CA LEU A 446 -5.79 42.89 -0.11
C LEU A 446 -6.98 42.72 0.86
N LYS A 447 -6.92 43.34 2.05
CA LYS A 447 -8.02 43.33 3.04
C LYS A 447 -9.32 43.83 2.43
N THR A 448 -9.28 44.95 1.71
CA THR A 448 -10.45 45.52 1.05
C THR A 448 -10.99 44.64 -0.07
N THR A 449 -10.10 44.11 -0.92
CA THR A 449 -10.46 43.34 -2.12
C THR A 449 -11.05 41.98 -1.76
N PHE A 450 -10.41 41.26 -0.82
CA PHE A 450 -10.80 39.90 -0.45
C PHE A 450 -11.71 39.85 0.78
N GLY A 451 -11.94 40.99 1.45
CA GLY A 451 -12.77 41.08 2.64
C GLY A 451 -12.16 40.41 3.87
N PHE A 452 -10.82 40.36 3.96
CA PHE A 452 -10.13 39.82 5.13
C PHE A 452 -10.38 40.73 6.33
N LYS A 453 -10.80 40.12 7.44
CA LYS A 453 -11.09 40.81 8.71
C LYS A 453 -9.96 40.64 9.72
N GLU A 454 -9.10 39.66 9.48
CA GLU A 454 -7.96 39.34 10.32
C GLU A 454 -6.86 40.41 10.21
N SER A 455 -6.24 40.73 11.34
CA SER A 455 -4.97 41.46 11.41
C SER A 455 -4.04 40.67 12.32
N PRO A 456 -2.87 40.18 11.85
CA PRO A 456 -2.40 40.19 10.46
C PRO A 456 -3.28 39.38 9.49
N VAL A 457 -3.15 39.60 8.18
CA VAL A 457 -3.88 38.86 7.12
C VAL A 457 -3.61 37.36 7.21
N TRP A 458 -2.37 36.98 7.52
CA TRP A 458 -1.97 35.60 7.79
C TRP A 458 -1.78 35.41 9.29
N LYS A 459 -2.57 34.52 9.90
CA LYS A 459 -2.42 34.17 11.31
C LYS A 459 -0.97 33.71 11.59
N GLY A 460 -0.33 34.36 12.56
CA GLY A 460 1.10 34.16 12.83
C GLY A 460 2.06 34.88 11.89
N LYS A 461 1.60 35.95 11.21
CA LYS A 461 2.32 36.75 10.21
C LYS A 461 2.73 35.95 8.97
N LEU A 462 3.19 36.64 7.92
CA LEU A 462 3.79 36.01 6.74
C LEU A 462 5.31 36.16 6.79
N ALA A 463 6.05 35.09 6.52
CA ALA A 463 7.49 35.15 6.38
C ALA A 463 7.86 35.74 5.00
N VAL A 464 8.74 36.75 4.95
CA VAL A 464 9.18 37.37 3.70
C VAL A 464 10.70 37.27 3.61
N PHE A 465 11.18 36.41 2.71
CA PHE A 465 12.59 36.26 2.39
C PHE A 465 12.96 37.26 1.30
N VAL A 466 13.94 38.11 1.57
CA VAL A 466 14.43 39.14 0.64
C VAL A 466 15.92 38.90 0.36
N PHE A 467 16.22 38.42 -0.82
CA PHE A 467 17.60 38.18 -1.26
C PHE A 467 18.14 39.43 -1.97
N LYS A 468 19.39 39.81 -1.75
CA LYS A 468 20.01 40.97 -2.42
C LYS A 468 20.17 40.76 -3.93
N ASP A 469 20.22 39.51 -4.38
CA ASP A 469 20.47 39.13 -5.76
C ASP A 469 19.80 37.81 -6.14
N ARG A 470 19.88 37.49 -7.43
CA ARG A 470 19.34 36.28 -8.03
C ARG A 470 19.97 35.00 -7.46
N PHE A 471 21.26 35.04 -7.11
CA PHE A 471 21.98 33.86 -6.65
C PHE A 471 21.42 33.38 -5.31
N GLY A 472 21.26 34.28 -4.33
CA GLY A 472 20.66 33.91 -3.03
C GLY A 472 19.26 33.32 -3.16
N TYR A 473 18.45 33.87 -4.08
CA TYR A 473 17.13 33.35 -4.37
C TYR A 473 17.14 31.97 -5.05
N GLU A 474 18.07 31.71 -5.96
CA GLU A 474 18.23 30.40 -6.59
C GLU A 474 18.70 29.34 -5.59
N GLU A 475 19.69 29.65 -4.75
CA GLU A 475 20.16 28.75 -3.68
C GLU A 475 19.05 28.38 -2.71
N PHE A 476 18.21 29.34 -2.32
CA PHE A 476 17.04 29.09 -1.49
C PHE A 476 16.06 28.13 -2.18
N ASN A 477 15.77 28.32 -3.46
CA ASN A 477 14.83 27.44 -4.17
C ASN A 477 15.40 26.04 -4.41
N GLN A 478 16.69 25.90 -4.70
CA GLN A 478 17.31 24.59 -4.86
C GLN A 478 17.36 23.82 -3.53
N THR A 479 17.64 24.51 -2.43
CA THR A 479 17.81 23.87 -1.13
C THR A 479 16.47 23.61 -0.43
N ILE A 480 15.61 24.62 -0.35
CA ILE A 480 14.36 24.56 0.40
C ILE A 480 13.22 23.99 -0.45
N ASN A 481 13.08 24.49 -1.68
CA ASN A 481 11.97 24.12 -2.56
C ASN A 481 12.32 22.97 -3.52
N ARG A 482 13.58 22.53 -3.55
CA ARG A 482 14.09 21.45 -4.41
C ARG A 482 13.72 21.64 -5.89
N ARG A 483 13.79 22.89 -6.37
CA ARG A 483 13.43 23.25 -7.75
C ARG A 483 14.42 24.23 -8.36
N GLU A 484 14.63 24.10 -9.65
CA GLU A 484 15.23 25.15 -10.48
C GLU A 484 14.18 26.20 -10.83
N VAL A 485 14.60 27.46 -10.94
CA VAL A 485 13.68 28.58 -11.18
C VAL A 485 14.04 29.24 -12.51
N PRO A 486 13.10 29.39 -13.47
CA PRO A 486 13.32 30.15 -14.69
C PRO A 486 13.77 31.59 -14.41
N LYS A 487 14.54 32.20 -15.31
CA LYS A 487 15.12 33.54 -15.11
C LYS A 487 14.06 34.64 -15.00
N GLU A 488 12.89 34.38 -15.56
CA GLU A 488 11.76 35.30 -15.60
C GLU A 488 10.97 35.31 -14.28
N ILE A 489 11.17 34.30 -13.43
CA ILE A 489 10.55 34.25 -12.11
C ILE A 489 11.47 34.94 -11.10
N ILE A 490 11.03 36.10 -10.62
CA ILE A 490 11.79 36.98 -9.71
C ILE A 490 11.30 36.96 -8.26
N GLY A 491 10.28 36.16 -8.00
CA GLY A 491 9.69 35.95 -6.70
C GLY A 491 8.63 34.85 -6.77
N HIS A 492 8.25 34.32 -5.61
CA HIS A 492 7.11 33.42 -5.47
C HIS A 492 6.52 33.49 -4.07
N ALA A 493 5.28 33.01 -3.95
CA ALA A 493 4.62 32.74 -2.69
C ALA A 493 4.45 31.22 -2.51
N ASP A 494 4.58 30.74 -1.28
CA ASP A 494 4.24 29.39 -0.87
C ASP A 494 3.42 29.49 0.42
N VAL A 495 2.11 29.29 0.29
CA VAL A 495 1.16 29.42 1.40
C VAL A 495 0.18 28.26 1.35
N SER A 496 0.13 27.48 2.43
CA SER A 496 -0.88 26.44 2.60
C SER A 496 -2.15 27.02 3.25
N PRO A 497 -3.34 26.44 3.02
CA PRO A 497 -4.59 26.91 3.64
C PRO A 497 -4.57 26.82 5.18
N THR A 498 -3.81 25.87 5.71
CA THR A 498 -3.60 25.67 7.15
C THR A 498 -2.61 26.68 7.75
N LEU A 499 -1.97 27.49 6.90
CA LEU A 499 -0.85 28.37 7.26
C LEU A 499 0.27 27.59 7.94
N GLU A 500 0.44 26.32 7.59
CA GLU A 500 1.61 25.56 7.99
C GLU A 500 2.85 26.15 7.35
N THR A 501 2.78 26.32 6.02
CA THR A 501 3.69 27.12 5.22
C THR A 501 2.99 28.43 4.94
N ALA A 502 3.67 29.55 5.21
CA ALA A 502 3.19 30.87 4.86
C ALA A 502 4.41 31.77 4.64
N LEU A 503 4.96 31.69 3.43
CA LEU A 503 6.15 32.45 3.05
C LEU A 503 6.02 33.07 1.66
N VAL A 504 6.77 34.15 1.48
CA VAL A 504 7.09 34.78 0.21
C VAL A 504 8.60 34.86 0.11
N ALA A 505 9.14 34.59 -1.08
CA ALA A 505 10.55 34.75 -1.37
C ALA A 505 10.73 35.59 -2.62
N VAL A 506 11.51 36.66 -2.52
CA VAL A 506 11.82 37.60 -3.60
C VAL A 506 13.30 37.92 -3.57
N TYR A 507 13.90 38.23 -4.72
CA TYR A 507 15.14 39.00 -4.71
C TYR A 507 14.88 40.47 -5.05
N ASP A 508 15.73 41.34 -4.52
CA ASP A 508 15.65 42.78 -4.71
C ASP A 508 16.07 43.12 -6.15
N VAL A 509 15.10 43.60 -6.93
CA VAL A 509 15.29 43.99 -8.34
C VAL A 509 15.59 45.49 -8.50
N GLY A 510 15.83 46.20 -7.38
CA GLY A 510 15.99 47.65 -7.35
C GLY A 510 14.67 48.41 -7.46
N ASP A 511 14.72 49.71 -7.24
CA ASP A 511 13.52 50.57 -7.20
C ASP A 511 13.14 51.19 -8.54
N ASP A 512 14.06 51.20 -9.50
CA ASP A 512 13.85 51.80 -10.83
C ASP A 512 13.18 50.78 -11.77
N PRO A 513 11.86 50.87 -12.00
CA PRO A 513 11.19 49.93 -12.89
C PRO A 513 11.59 50.17 -14.35
N THR A 514 11.58 49.10 -15.14
CA THR A 514 11.74 49.11 -16.60
C THR A 514 10.61 48.30 -17.23
N GLU A 515 10.54 48.25 -18.56
CA GLU A 515 9.57 47.37 -19.24
C GLU A 515 9.74 45.88 -18.90
N LYS A 516 10.90 45.47 -18.37
CA LYS A 516 11.25 44.08 -18.03
C LYS A 516 11.42 43.82 -16.54
N SER A 517 11.54 44.86 -15.71
CA SER A 517 11.68 44.74 -14.25
C SER A 517 10.62 45.59 -13.55
N PRO A 518 9.79 45.01 -12.67
CA PRO A 518 8.69 45.73 -12.02
C PRO A 518 9.11 46.76 -10.97
N GLY A 519 10.36 46.70 -10.49
CA GLY A 519 10.78 47.36 -9.26
C GLY A 519 10.41 46.52 -8.02
N ALA A 520 11.16 46.69 -6.93
CA ALA A 520 11.09 45.83 -5.75
C ALA A 520 9.72 45.85 -5.06
N ALA A 521 9.12 47.03 -4.90
CA ALA A 521 7.80 47.17 -4.28
C ALA A 521 6.70 46.45 -5.07
N LEU A 522 6.72 46.54 -6.41
CA LEU A 522 5.75 45.85 -7.27
C LEU A 522 5.99 44.34 -7.30
N ASN A 523 7.26 43.89 -7.31
CA ASN A 523 7.61 42.47 -7.20
C ASN A 523 7.02 41.88 -5.91
N LEU A 524 7.25 42.55 -4.77
CA LEU A 524 6.72 42.11 -3.48
C LEU A 524 5.18 42.11 -3.48
N ALA A 525 4.53 43.17 -3.97
CA ALA A 525 3.08 43.27 -4.04
C ALA A 525 2.45 42.12 -4.84
N GLU A 526 3.05 41.74 -5.98
CA GLU A 526 2.61 40.60 -6.77
C GLU A 526 2.63 39.30 -5.95
N GLN A 527 3.70 39.04 -5.20
CA GLN A 527 3.81 37.84 -4.36
C GLN A 527 2.88 37.87 -3.15
N LEU A 528 2.64 39.05 -2.56
CA LEU A 528 1.69 39.19 -1.45
C LEU A 528 0.24 38.89 -1.90
N ALA A 529 -0.14 39.30 -3.11
CA ALA A 529 -1.43 38.94 -3.68
C ALA A 529 -1.53 37.43 -3.95
N ALA A 530 -0.46 36.81 -4.45
CA ALA A 530 -0.40 35.35 -4.62
C ALA A 530 -0.55 34.63 -3.27
N ALA A 531 0.17 35.06 -2.24
CA ALA A 531 0.07 34.54 -0.87
C ALA A 531 -1.35 34.66 -0.28
N ALA A 532 -2.07 35.74 -0.61
CA ALA A 532 -3.45 35.96 -0.17
C ALA A 532 -4.45 35.02 -0.87
N LEU A 533 -4.24 34.75 -2.17
CA LEU A 533 -5.04 33.80 -2.93
C LEU A 533 -4.82 32.36 -2.46
N LEU A 534 -3.55 31.95 -2.29
CA LEU A 534 -3.17 30.61 -1.88
C LEU A 534 -3.68 30.26 -0.46
N LYS A 535 -3.82 31.25 0.43
CA LYS A 535 -4.46 31.07 1.76
C LYS A 535 -5.87 30.46 1.67
N GLY A 536 -6.61 30.69 0.58
CA GLY A 536 -7.94 30.11 0.40
C GLY A 536 -7.95 28.67 -0.11
N GLY A 537 -6.80 28.13 -0.55
CA GLY A 537 -6.65 26.77 -1.06
C GLY A 537 -7.12 26.57 -2.50
N GLY A 538 -7.33 25.30 -2.87
CA GLY A 538 -7.68 24.87 -4.22
C GLY A 538 -6.56 25.00 -5.25
N ASP A 539 -6.78 24.38 -6.40
CA ASP A 539 -5.83 24.35 -7.51
C ASP A 539 -6.05 25.57 -8.41
N LEU A 540 -5.59 26.73 -7.93
CA LEU A 540 -5.68 27.99 -8.67
C LEU A 540 -4.66 28.01 -9.82
N PRO A 541 -5.06 28.31 -11.07
CA PRO A 541 -4.12 28.36 -12.20
C PRO A 541 -3.18 29.55 -12.13
N ASP A 542 -1.97 29.41 -12.67
CA ASP A 542 -0.91 30.41 -12.54
C ASP A 542 -1.31 31.78 -13.13
N TRP A 543 -2.02 31.78 -14.25
CA TRP A 543 -2.51 33.02 -14.88
C TRP A 543 -3.45 33.79 -13.96
N LEU A 544 -4.22 33.09 -13.13
CA LEU A 544 -5.14 33.72 -12.18
C LEU A 544 -4.37 34.29 -10.99
N ILE A 545 -3.42 33.52 -10.44
CA ILE A 545 -2.59 33.95 -9.31
C ILE A 545 -1.77 35.20 -9.70
N ARG A 546 -0.95 35.08 -10.73
CA ARG A 546 -0.06 36.14 -11.23
C ARG A 546 -0.86 37.34 -11.74
N GLY A 547 -1.90 37.07 -12.53
CA GLY A 547 -2.77 38.09 -13.11
C GLY A 547 -3.50 38.94 -12.08
N THR A 548 -3.97 38.32 -10.99
CA THR A 548 -4.61 39.06 -9.89
C THR A 548 -3.63 39.98 -9.19
N GLY A 549 -2.43 39.49 -8.87
CA GLY A 549 -1.40 40.32 -8.23
C GLY A 549 -1.05 41.55 -9.06
N LEU A 550 -0.79 41.35 -10.36
CA LEU A 550 -0.50 42.46 -11.27
C LEU A 550 -1.70 43.40 -11.44
N SER A 551 -2.93 42.90 -11.52
CA SER A 551 -4.13 43.72 -11.69
C SER A 551 -4.41 44.61 -10.48
N LEU A 552 -4.25 44.06 -9.27
CA LEU A 552 -4.43 44.80 -8.03
C LEU A 552 -3.33 45.84 -7.83
N ALA A 553 -2.07 45.47 -8.08
CA ALA A 553 -0.96 46.40 -7.96
C ALA A 553 -1.01 47.53 -9.01
N ALA A 554 -1.42 47.21 -10.25
CA ALA A 554 -1.64 48.19 -11.33
C ALA A 554 -2.71 49.24 -10.97
N SER A 555 -3.73 48.83 -10.20
CA SER A 555 -4.83 49.71 -9.79
C SER A 555 -4.48 50.62 -8.61
N GLY A 556 -3.39 50.32 -7.90
CA GLY A 556 -2.93 51.06 -6.73
C GLY A 556 -1.79 52.05 -7.02
N PRO A 557 -1.27 52.73 -5.98
CA PRO A 557 -0.18 53.69 -6.11
C PRO A 557 1.11 53.08 -6.68
N ILE A 558 1.41 51.81 -6.35
CA ILE A 558 2.63 51.10 -6.76
C ILE A 558 2.70 50.91 -8.29
N GLY A 559 1.57 50.65 -8.94
CA GLY A 559 1.52 50.40 -10.38
C GLY A 559 1.31 51.65 -11.24
N LYS A 560 0.89 52.78 -10.65
CA LYS A 560 0.56 54.00 -11.40
C LYS A 560 1.80 54.57 -12.09
N GLY A 561 1.80 54.60 -13.42
CA GLY A 561 2.92 55.10 -14.23
C GLY A 561 4.11 54.14 -14.31
N ASN A 562 3.97 52.91 -13.81
CA ASN A 562 5.05 51.93 -13.85
C ASN A 562 5.24 51.40 -15.29
N PRO A 563 6.45 51.50 -15.89
CA PRO A 563 6.71 51.07 -17.26
C PRO A 563 6.55 49.56 -17.45
N TYR A 564 6.79 48.75 -16.40
CA TYR A 564 6.53 47.32 -16.44
C TYR A 564 5.04 47.02 -16.63
N ILE A 565 4.16 47.68 -15.86
CA ILE A 565 2.71 47.52 -15.99
C ILE A 565 2.24 47.95 -17.39
N THR A 566 2.78 49.05 -17.90
CA THR A 566 2.47 49.57 -19.23
C THR A 566 2.87 48.58 -20.34
N SER A 567 3.97 47.84 -20.17
CA SER A 567 4.46 46.85 -21.12
C SER A 567 3.67 45.52 -21.10
N LEU A 568 2.83 45.26 -20.09
CA LEU A 568 2.11 43.98 -19.97
C LEU A 568 1.12 43.74 -21.11
N LYS A 569 0.36 44.75 -21.53
CA LYS A 569 -0.65 44.60 -22.60
C LYS A 569 -0.05 44.17 -23.95
N PRO A 570 0.98 44.84 -24.50
CA PRO A 570 1.59 44.38 -25.75
C PRO A 570 2.24 43.00 -25.62
N ARG A 571 2.88 42.69 -24.49
CA ARG A 571 3.46 41.35 -24.22
C ARG A 571 2.39 40.26 -24.16
N ALA A 572 1.24 40.55 -23.54
CA ALA A 572 0.13 39.62 -23.47
C ALA A 572 -0.44 39.31 -24.86
N ALA A 573 -0.57 40.31 -25.72
CA ALA A 573 -1.04 40.11 -27.09
C ALA A 573 -0.10 39.19 -27.89
N GLU A 574 1.22 39.34 -27.72
CA GLU A 574 2.22 38.46 -28.32
C GLU A 574 2.11 37.02 -27.78
N ALA A 575 2.06 36.84 -26.46
CA ALA A 575 1.91 35.54 -25.82
C ALA A 575 0.67 34.77 -26.31
N MET A 576 -0.47 35.47 -26.41
CA MET A 576 -1.73 34.88 -26.87
C MET A 576 -1.67 34.37 -28.30
N GLN A 577 -0.93 35.04 -29.17
CA GLN A 577 -0.83 34.66 -30.59
C GLN A 577 -0.24 33.26 -30.78
N TYR A 578 0.64 32.82 -29.87
CA TYR A 578 1.32 31.53 -29.97
C TYR A 578 0.70 30.45 -29.08
N SER A 579 0.20 30.83 -27.90
CA SER A 579 -0.29 29.88 -26.90
C SER A 579 -1.73 29.42 -27.10
N ILE A 580 -2.58 30.22 -27.74
CA ILE A 580 -4.03 29.95 -27.81
C ILE A 580 -4.39 29.30 -29.15
N GLN A 581 -4.90 28.07 -29.10
CA GLN A 581 -5.38 27.35 -30.30
C GLN A 581 -6.90 27.42 -30.43
N GLN A 582 -7.61 27.41 -29.31
CA GLN A 582 -9.05 27.52 -29.20
C GLN A 582 -9.43 28.62 -28.19
N PRO A 583 -10.59 29.28 -28.35
CA PRO A 583 -10.99 30.37 -27.45
C PRO A 583 -10.99 30.01 -25.96
N GLN A 584 -11.39 28.79 -25.60
CA GLN A 584 -11.40 28.35 -24.20
C GLN A 584 -10.01 28.13 -23.58
N ASP A 585 -8.96 28.00 -24.40
CA ASP A 585 -7.59 27.74 -23.91
C ASP A 585 -7.05 28.93 -23.09
N VAL A 586 -7.64 30.12 -23.26
CA VAL A 586 -7.39 31.32 -22.46
C VAL A 586 -7.43 31.02 -20.95
N PHE A 587 -8.35 30.15 -20.53
CA PHE A 587 -8.61 29.88 -19.12
C PHE A 587 -8.01 28.55 -18.63
N ALA A 588 -7.39 27.78 -19.53
CA ALA A 588 -6.73 26.54 -19.17
C ALA A 588 -5.42 26.83 -18.42
N ASP A 589 -5.10 25.98 -17.45
CA ASP A 589 -3.84 26.07 -16.73
C ASP A 589 -2.68 25.56 -17.60
N GLY A 590 -1.48 26.11 -17.41
CA GLY A 590 -0.29 25.74 -18.17
C GLY A 590 -0.26 26.19 -19.65
N THR A 591 -1.23 26.99 -20.10
CA THR A 591 -1.27 27.52 -21.48
C THR A 591 -0.09 28.46 -21.79
N PHE A 592 0.39 29.21 -20.79
CA PHE A 592 1.40 30.25 -20.97
C PHE A 592 2.74 29.84 -20.35
N SER A 593 3.83 30.25 -21.00
CA SER A 593 5.17 30.06 -20.44
C SER A 593 5.36 30.87 -19.15
N PRO A 594 6.37 30.56 -18.30
CA PRO A 594 6.68 31.37 -17.12
C PRO A 594 6.91 32.87 -17.40
N ALA A 595 7.40 33.20 -18.61
CA ALA A 595 7.62 34.58 -19.04
C ALA A 595 6.32 35.32 -19.42
N ASP A 596 5.35 34.56 -19.89
CA ASP A 596 4.13 35.04 -20.55
C ASP A 596 2.90 35.01 -19.63
N VAL A 597 2.92 34.13 -18.63
CA VAL A 597 1.78 33.89 -17.73
C VAL A 597 1.39 35.14 -16.93
N GLY A 598 2.35 35.98 -16.53
CA GLY A 598 2.09 37.25 -15.88
C GLY A 598 1.34 38.24 -16.78
N PRO A 599 1.92 38.63 -17.94
CA PRO A 599 1.25 39.46 -18.93
C PRO A 599 -0.13 38.95 -19.35
N ALA A 600 -0.24 37.67 -19.72
CA ALA A 600 -1.50 37.07 -20.13
C ALA A 600 -2.53 37.09 -18.99
N GLY A 601 -2.12 36.65 -17.79
CA GLY A 601 -2.95 36.67 -16.60
C GLY A 601 -3.48 38.07 -16.27
N TYR A 602 -2.65 39.11 -16.38
CA TYR A 602 -3.04 40.49 -16.12
C TYR A 602 -4.24 40.92 -16.96
N VAL A 603 -4.18 40.72 -18.29
CA VAL A 603 -5.28 41.13 -19.18
C VAL A 603 -6.50 40.22 -19.07
N ILE A 604 -6.33 38.93 -18.74
CA ILE A 604 -7.45 38.01 -18.49
C ILE A 604 -8.21 38.44 -17.23
N VAL A 605 -7.48 38.70 -16.13
CA VAL A 605 -8.10 39.14 -14.87
C VAL A 605 -8.74 40.51 -15.02
N GLU A 606 -8.08 41.46 -15.70
CA GLU A 606 -8.65 42.77 -16.03
C GLU A 606 -9.98 42.61 -16.80
N PHE A 607 -10.04 41.70 -17.78
CA PHE A 607 -11.26 41.40 -18.52
C PHE A 607 -12.37 40.81 -17.64
N LEU A 608 -12.04 39.83 -16.80
CA LEU A 608 -13.02 39.21 -15.88
C LEU A 608 -13.59 40.23 -14.89
N MET A 609 -12.73 41.06 -14.30
CA MET A 609 -13.14 42.14 -13.40
C MET A 609 -13.99 43.20 -14.11
N ARG A 610 -13.69 43.55 -15.36
CA ARG A 610 -14.51 44.48 -16.15
C ARG A 610 -15.88 43.90 -16.50
N ASN A 611 -15.95 42.61 -16.82
CA ASN A 611 -17.17 41.98 -17.30
C ASN A 611 -18.14 41.57 -16.17
N GLY A 612 -17.64 41.36 -14.95
CA GLY A 612 -18.47 40.97 -13.79
C GLY A 612 -18.34 41.83 -12.53
N GLY A 613 -17.42 42.80 -12.51
CA GLY A 613 -17.06 43.52 -11.30
C GLY A 613 -16.18 42.70 -10.34
N THR A 614 -15.62 43.36 -9.33
CA THR A 614 -14.75 42.74 -8.31
C THR A 614 -15.49 41.69 -7.48
N SER A 615 -16.80 41.84 -7.28
CA SER A 615 -17.62 40.88 -6.53
C SER A 615 -17.73 39.53 -7.26
N ASN A 616 -18.08 39.53 -8.55
CA ASN A 616 -18.14 38.28 -9.32
C ASN A 616 -16.75 37.67 -9.47
N PHE A 617 -15.71 38.48 -9.67
CA PHE A 617 -14.34 37.97 -9.68
C PHE A 617 -13.97 37.28 -8.36
N GLY A 618 -14.29 37.88 -7.21
CA GLY A 618 -14.08 37.25 -5.90
C GLY A 618 -14.87 35.94 -5.74
N ASN A 619 -16.11 35.88 -6.22
CA ASN A 619 -16.89 34.65 -6.21
C ASN A 619 -16.29 33.57 -7.14
N PHE A 620 -15.78 33.97 -8.31
CA PHE A 620 -15.09 33.08 -9.24
C PHE A 620 -13.87 32.42 -8.59
N VAL A 621 -13.01 33.22 -7.94
CA VAL A 621 -11.86 32.71 -7.18
C VAL A 621 -12.33 31.74 -6.08
N LYS A 622 -13.33 32.12 -5.28
CA LYS A 622 -13.86 31.28 -4.19
C LYS A 622 -14.39 29.93 -4.66
N ARG A 623 -14.99 29.87 -5.86
CA ARG A 623 -15.47 28.60 -6.43
C ARG A 623 -14.31 27.67 -6.77
N ILE A 624 -13.23 28.19 -7.34
CA ILE A 624 -12.04 27.38 -7.64
C ILE A 624 -11.36 26.90 -6.34
N GLN A 625 -11.27 27.79 -5.34
CA GLN A 625 -10.79 27.42 -4.00
C GLN A 625 -11.67 26.33 -3.35
N GLY A 626 -12.96 26.29 -3.69
CA GLY A 626 -13.90 25.25 -3.28
C GLY A 626 -13.88 23.96 -4.12
N GLY A 627 -12.98 23.85 -5.10
CA GLY A 627 -12.78 22.64 -5.92
C GLY A 627 -13.39 22.69 -7.33
N ASP A 628 -14.01 23.79 -7.75
CA ASP A 628 -14.47 23.93 -9.14
C ASP A 628 -13.28 24.09 -10.09
N THR A 629 -13.39 23.54 -11.31
CA THR A 629 -12.44 23.90 -12.38
C THR A 629 -12.67 25.35 -12.82
N PRO A 630 -11.66 26.03 -13.42
CA PRO A 630 -11.85 27.38 -13.96
C PRO A 630 -13.04 27.49 -14.91
N VAL A 631 -13.27 26.47 -15.74
CA VAL A 631 -14.41 26.41 -16.67
C VAL A 631 -15.74 26.32 -15.92
N ALA A 632 -15.83 25.46 -14.90
CA ALA A 632 -17.04 25.33 -14.08
C ALA A 632 -17.35 26.61 -13.30
N ALA A 633 -16.31 27.24 -12.73
CA ALA A 633 -16.44 28.51 -12.02
C ALA A 633 -16.87 29.66 -12.95
N LEU A 634 -16.33 29.72 -14.18
CA LEU A 634 -16.75 30.71 -15.19
C LEU A 634 -18.24 30.58 -15.52
N GLN A 635 -18.69 29.36 -15.82
CA GLN A 635 -20.09 29.08 -16.15
C GLN A 635 -21.02 29.46 -15.00
N ALA A 636 -20.65 29.12 -13.76
CA ALA A 636 -21.47 29.37 -12.60
C ALA A 636 -21.59 30.86 -12.24
N VAL A 637 -20.52 31.64 -12.42
CA VAL A 637 -20.47 33.04 -11.99
C VAL A 637 -20.85 34.02 -13.10
N TYR A 638 -20.28 33.83 -14.30
CA TYR A 638 -20.49 34.75 -15.43
C TYR A 638 -21.63 34.31 -16.35
N ARG A 639 -22.22 33.13 -16.12
CA ARG A 639 -23.33 32.56 -16.91
C ARG A 639 -23.01 32.45 -18.41
N GLN A 640 -21.73 32.25 -18.74
CA GLN A 640 -21.25 32.04 -20.09
C GLN A 640 -20.34 30.82 -20.11
N ASP A 641 -20.42 30.03 -21.19
CA ASP A 641 -19.49 28.94 -21.40
C ASP A 641 -18.09 29.48 -21.73
N ALA A 642 -17.06 28.69 -21.41
CA ALA A 642 -15.67 29.12 -21.53
C ALA A 642 -15.28 29.47 -22.98
N ARG A 643 -15.91 28.86 -23.99
CA ARG A 643 -15.61 29.16 -25.39
C ARG A 643 -16.19 30.50 -25.80
N ALA A 644 -17.43 30.80 -25.43
CA ALA A 644 -18.07 32.09 -25.67
C ALA A 644 -17.32 33.22 -24.94
N MET A 645 -16.98 33.00 -23.67
CA MET A 645 -16.23 33.97 -22.86
C MET A 645 -14.81 34.20 -23.42
N GLY A 646 -14.15 33.13 -23.88
CA GLY A 646 -12.84 33.21 -24.52
C GLY A 646 -12.88 33.94 -25.86
N ALA A 647 -13.92 33.74 -26.66
CA ALA A 647 -14.09 34.45 -27.93
C ALA A 647 -14.34 35.94 -27.71
N ALA A 648 -15.18 36.28 -26.72
CA ALA A 648 -15.40 37.65 -26.29
C ALA A 648 -14.09 38.30 -25.83
N PHE A 649 -13.32 37.60 -24.99
CA PHE A 649 -12.00 38.07 -24.56
C PHE A 649 -11.06 38.36 -25.73
N LEU A 650 -10.84 37.39 -26.63
CA LEU A 650 -9.91 37.56 -27.76
C LEU A 650 -10.31 38.71 -28.68
N SER A 651 -11.62 38.96 -28.85
CA SER A 651 -12.11 40.10 -29.61
C SER A 651 -11.69 41.45 -29.00
N THR A 652 -11.63 41.55 -27.66
CA THR A 652 -11.17 42.77 -26.98
C THR A 652 -9.66 43.01 -27.10
N GLN A 653 -8.88 41.95 -27.36
CA GLN A 653 -7.42 42.02 -27.48
C GLN A 653 -6.95 42.26 -28.93
N GLY A 654 -7.86 42.24 -29.91
CA GLY A 654 -7.49 42.34 -31.33
C GLY A 654 -6.74 41.12 -31.89
N ALA A 655 -6.77 39.98 -31.18
CA ALA A 655 -6.10 38.75 -31.59
C ALA A 655 -6.96 37.97 -32.61
N PRO A 656 -6.43 37.61 -33.80
CA PRO A 656 -7.19 36.87 -34.79
C PRO A 656 -7.47 35.44 -34.32
N ILE A 657 -8.74 35.02 -34.38
CA ILE A 657 -9.14 33.64 -34.16
C ILE A 657 -8.74 32.83 -35.40
N GLY A 658 -7.70 32.01 -35.29
CA GLY A 658 -7.35 31.01 -36.30
C GLY A 658 -5.88 31.02 -36.70
N GLY A 659 -5.22 29.89 -36.48
CA GLY A 659 -3.83 29.66 -36.87
C GLY A 659 -3.59 29.93 -38.35
N LYS A 660 -2.96 31.06 -38.66
CA LYS A 660 -2.12 31.13 -39.85
C LYS A 660 -0.91 30.26 -39.57
N LYS A 661 -0.86 29.10 -40.25
CA LYS A 661 0.32 28.23 -40.33
C LYS A 661 1.58 29.10 -40.40
N ALA A 662 2.44 28.98 -39.40
CA ALA A 662 3.75 29.60 -39.39
C ALA A 662 4.47 29.20 -40.69
N LYS A 663 4.72 30.19 -41.57
CA LYS A 663 5.76 30.03 -42.59
C LYS A 663 7.07 29.97 -41.84
N LYS A 664 7.69 28.78 -41.81
CA LYS A 664 9.08 28.57 -41.36
C LYS A 664 9.96 29.68 -41.94
N ARG A 665 10.65 30.40 -41.06
CA ARG A 665 11.87 31.13 -41.36
C ARG A 665 12.88 30.78 -40.29
#